data_AF-A0A950BME6-F1
#
_entry.id   AF-A0A950BME6-F1
#
_cell.length_a   1.000
_cell.length_b   1.000
_cell.length_c   1.000
_cell.angle_alpha   90.00
_cell.angle_beta   90.00
_cell.angle_gamma   90.00
#
_symmetry.space_group_name_H-M   'P 1'
#
loop_
_entity.id
_entity.type
_entity.pdbx_description
1 polymer ?
#
loop_
_entity_poly.entity_id
_entity_poly.type
_entity_poly.pdbx_seq_one_letter_code
_entity_poly.pdbx_strand_id
1 'polypeptide(L)'
;RRGRHLLEALGRVQAGHLPLPASDEGPYRRYLDQASYIQAICWIVACLADALHEAHAHGLVHMDVKPSNVLIAADGLPLLLDFHLARKPIKSGERVADRLGGTPGWMAPEQAAALKAVSLGQPVPEPVNRRADLYPLGLLLCAALCGPGAGIEGASGKPWQHRNSQVSPGLADIVQKCLAVKPAERYLDAATLADDLRRHINDLPLRGVANRSFMERWRKWRRRRPSALARGTAWSFTVLALVVAAAFGYAFYLQHVREAETDLEDGQKLRVEHRFPEAVRILTRGSERASAILAPQHLKEMLDQQLRLAKLGRLATDLHHLADLFRFSYGITPPGGEEARNLVGKVPAIWAKRNLLLKPEGVALDAELEQGIRIDLLELAIVWADLRVRLASKSAVNEALREACRLLDQAKATCGASPALNRERRAYAKALGEIGSFHEPDIPPRTAWEHYDLGRSYLRSGLTSEAAEEFQRTLELRPQDFWPNFYQGLCAYELGHFEDAIAAFRTCIALAPTTAECYYNRARAADALKLTRQAFSDYSRALELDPSLAVAALNRGMLSYKAGRTDDAIADFHRALLARPDSETVGRTHYSLALAHLAKGDRTSALASAQEAAARGYREANDLSENLRRGR
;
A
#
# COMPACT_ATOMS: atom_id res chain seq x y z
N ARG A 1 59.55 49.35 23.76
CA ARG A 1 59.58 50.70 24.39
C ARG A 1 60.58 51.56 23.60
N ARG A 2 60.31 52.84 23.32
CA ARG A 2 61.17 53.74 22.50
C ARG A 2 62.33 54.32 23.35
N GLY A 3 63.42 54.77 22.71
CA GLY A 3 64.64 55.29 23.36
C GLY A 3 64.46 56.41 24.39
N ARG A 4 63.31 57.11 24.36
CA ARG A 4 62.93 58.11 25.38
C ARG A 4 62.85 57.53 26.80
N HIS A 5 62.47 56.26 26.94
CA HIS A 5 62.39 55.59 28.25
C HIS A 5 63.77 55.24 28.84
N LEU A 6 64.80 55.13 28.00
CA LEU A 6 66.17 54.88 28.46
C LEU A 6 66.78 56.14 29.09
N LEU A 7 66.49 57.31 28.51
CA LEU A 7 66.90 58.61 29.04
C LEU A 7 66.18 58.96 30.35
N GLU A 8 64.90 58.63 30.49
CA GLU A 8 64.17 58.76 31.77
C GLU A 8 64.70 57.80 32.84
N ALA A 9 65.10 56.58 32.47
CA ALA A 9 65.70 55.62 33.40
C ALA A 9 67.09 56.07 33.88
N LEU A 10 67.93 56.60 32.98
CA LEU A 10 69.24 57.18 33.31
C LEU A 10 69.13 58.42 34.21
N GLY A 11 68.12 59.27 33.97
CA GLY A 11 67.83 60.42 34.83
C GLY A 11 67.42 60.03 36.26
N ARG A 12 66.76 58.87 36.44
CA ARG A 12 66.40 58.35 37.77
C ARG A 12 67.57 57.72 38.52
N VAL A 13 68.56 57.16 37.80
CA VAL A 13 69.77 56.56 38.40
C VAL A 13 70.72 57.63 38.95
N GLN A 14 70.78 58.83 38.34
CA GLN A 14 71.55 59.96 38.87
C GLN A 14 70.96 60.58 40.14
N ALA A 15 69.69 60.32 40.47
CA ALA A 15 68.99 60.87 41.64
C ALA A 15 69.03 59.94 42.88
N GLY A 16 69.98 59.01 42.96
CA GLY A 16 70.24 58.22 44.17
C GLY A 16 69.15 57.22 44.58
N HIS A 17 68.17 56.94 43.73
CA HIS A 17 67.19 55.88 43.96
C HIS A 17 67.65 54.61 43.21
N LEU A 18 68.15 53.61 43.94
CA LEU A 18 68.33 52.28 43.40
C LEU A 18 66.97 51.78 42.85
N PRO A 19 66.90 51.24 41.62
CA PRO A 19 65.67 50.60 41.16
C PRO A 19 65.39 49.39 42.05
N LEU A 20 64.18 49.33 42.61
CA LEU A 20 63.60 48.14 43.23
C LEU A 20 63.83 46.91 42.34
N PRO A 21 63.99 45.69 42.90
CA PRO A 21 64.19 44.49 42.10
C PRO A 21 63.02 44.36 41.12
N ALA A 22 63.35 44.21 39.83
CA ALA A 22 62.37 44.02 38.78
C ALA A 22 61.46 42.85 39.15
N SER A 23 60.15 43.09 39.19
CA SER A 23 59.16 42.10 39.58
C SER A 23 59.32 40.80 38.78
N ASP A 24 59.40 39.66 39.47
CA ASP A 24 59.46 38.30 38.89
C ASP A 24 58.22 37.91 38.04
N GLU A 25 57.25 38.82 37.85
CA GLU A 25 55.96 38.56 37.21
C GLU A 25 55.73 39.33 35.89
N GLY A 26 56.74 39.43 35.02
CA GLY A 26 56.59 40.02 33.69
C GLY A 26 55.77 39.16 32.71
N PRO A 27 55.11 39.75 31.69
CA PRO A 27 54.37 38.99 30.67
C PRO A 27 55.25 38.02 29.87
N TYR A 28 56.55 38.32 29.71
CA TYR A 28 57.50 37.44 29.03
C TYR A 28 57.86 36.23 29.88
N ARG A 29 58.07 36.42 31.19
CA ARG A 29 58.28 35.31 32.14
C ARG A 29 57.08 34.36 32.17
N ARG A 30 55.86 34.89 32.28
CA ARG A 30 54.62 34.10 32.25
C ARG A 30 54.47 33.27 30.97
N TYR A 31 54.86 33.82 29.82
CA TYR A 31 54.88 33.07 28.57
C TYR A 31 55.92 31.95 28.59
N LEU A 32 57.16 32.25 29.01
CA LEU A 32 58.25 31.27 29.07
C LEU A 32 57.94 30.11 30.04
N ASP A 33 57.27 30.38 31.15
CA ASP A 33 56.86 29.35 32.14
C ASP A 33 55.81 28.37 31.57
N GLN A 34 54.98 28.83 30.62
CA GLN A 34 53.93 28.02 30.00
C GLN A 34 54.37 27.38 28.68
N ALA A 35 55.43 27.90 28.07
CA ALA A 35 55.93 27.45 26.79
C ALA A 35 56.72 26.14 26.94
N SER A 36 56.54 25.21 26.00
CA SER A 36 57.50 24.11 25.87
C SER A 36 58.90 24.66 25.54
N TYR A 37 59.95 23.90 25.85
CA TYR A 37 61.33 24.31 25.58
C TYR A 37 61.53 24.77 24.12
N ILE A 38 60.96 24.04 23.14
CA ILE A 38 61.03 24.43 21.72
C ILE A 38 60.33 25.75 21.46
N GLN A 39 59.13 25.96 22.02
CA GLN A 39 58.39 27.21 21.86
C GLN A 39 59.16 28.38 22.48
N ALA A 40 59.74 28.19 23.67
CA ALA A 40 60.57 29.19 24.34
C ALA A 40 61.79 29.58 23.49
N ILE A 41 62.54 28.60 22.95
CA ILE A 41 63.70 28.86 22.08
C ILE A 41 63.28 29.55 20.77
N CYS A 42 62.22 29.09 20.11
CA CYS A 42 61.73 29.73 18.87
C CYS A 42 61.27 31.16 19.14
N TRP A 43 60.63 31.41 20.28
CA TRP A 43 60.17 32.73 20.67
C TRP A 43 61.34 33.67 20.97
N ILE A 44 62.35 33.19 21.72
CA ILE A 44 63.58 33.96 22.00
C ILE A 44 64.25 34.39 20.70
N VAL A 45 64.46 33.45 19.77
CA VAL A 45 65.09 33.75 18.48
C VAL A 45 64.22 34.68 17.62
N ALA A 46 62.89 34.56 17.67
CA ALA A 46 62.01 35.51 16.98
C ALA A 46 62.17 36.93 17.53
N CYS A 47 62.33 37.11 18.85
CA CYS A 47 62.60 38.42 19.45
C CYS A 47 63.98 38.98 19.06
N LEU A 48 65.02 38.13 19.01
CA LEU A 48 66.35 38.55 18.54
C LEU A 48 66.31 38.94 17.05
N ALA A 49 65.55 38.21 16.24
CA ALA A 49 65.34 38.54 14.83
C ALA A 49 64.61 39.89 14.66
N ASP A 50 63.61 40.20 15.51
CA ASP A 50 63.00 41.54 15.51
C ASP A 50 63.99 42.64 15.89
N ALA A 51 64.86 42.40 16.89
CA ALA A 51 65.89 43.37 17.29
C ALA A 51 66.89 43.64 16.15
N LEU A 52 67.30 42.60 15.43
CA LEU A 52 68.13 42.74 14.23
C LEU A 52 67.39 43.44 13.09
N HIS A 53 66.10 43.14 12.89
CA HIS A 53 65.29 43.82 11.88
C HIS A 53 65.27 45.35 12.11
N GLU A 54 65.10 45.77 13.36
CA GLU A 54 65.13 47.18 13.74
C GLU A 54 66.52 47.81 13.47
N ALA A 55 67.61 47.12 13.80
CA ALA A 55 68.96 47.59 13.49
C ALA A 55 69.21 47.68 11.97
N HIS A 56 68.73 46.70 11.21
CA HIS A 56 68.81 46.65 9.75
C HIS A 56 68.02 47.79 9.10
N ALA A 57 66.86 48.16 9.67
CA ALA A 57 66.07 49.30 9.21
C ALA A 57 66.82 50.63 9.35
N HIS A 58 67.73 50.72 10.33
CA HIS A 58 68.64 51.85 10.52
C HIS A 58 69.96 51.71 9.75
N GLY A 59 70.07 50.73 8.86
CA GLY A 59 71.23 50.54 7.99
C GLY A 59 72.47 49.96 8.69
N LEU A 60 72.30 49.30 9.84
CA LEU A 60 73.37 48.62 10.58
C LEU A 60 73.26 47.10 10.40
N VAL A 61 74.41 46.42 10.26
CA VAL A 61 74.58 44.96 10.32
C VAL A 61 75.36 44.68 11.60
N HIS A 62 74.92 43.74 12.43
CA HIS A 62 75.45 43.51 13.78
C HIS A 62 76.86 42.91 13.78
N MET A 63 77.13 41.97 12.85
CA MET A 63 78.43 41.31 12.63
C MET A 63 78.94 40.39 13.74
N ASP A 64 78.41 40.45 14.97
CA ASP A 64 78.87 39.59 16.07
C ASP A 64 77.72 38.94 16.87
N VAL A 65 76.74 38.38 16.16
CA VAL A 65 75.64 37.64 16.80
C VAL A 65 76.17 36.29 17.31
N LYS A 66 76.14 36.09 18.63
CA LYS A 66 76.57 34.86 19.31
C LYS A 66 75.93 34.75 20.70
N PRO A 67 75.92 33.58 21.34
CA PRO A 67 75.25 33.39 22.63
C PRO A 67 75.71 34.32 23.75
N SER A 68 77.01 34.66 23.82
CA SER A 68 77.52 35.59 24.85
C SER A 68 77.01 37.03 24.70
N ASN A 69 76.49 37.38 23.53
CA ASN A 69 75.94 38.70 23.22
C ASN A 69 74.40 38.70 23.34
N VAL A 70 73.82 37.61 23.85
CA VAL A 70 72.39 37.52 24.15
C VAL A 70 72.19 37.49 25.65
N LEU A 71 71.41 38.44 26.16
CA LEU A 71 71.02 38.50 27.57
C LEU A 71 69.53 38.25 27.71
N ILE A 72 69.14 37.36 28.61
CA ILE A 72 67.75 37.26 29.07
C ILE A 72 67.61 38.18 30.29
N ALA A 73 66.86 39.25 30.15
CA ALA A 73 66.59 40.18 31.26
C ALA A 73 65.76 39.50 32.37
N ALA A 74 65.75 40.10 33.56
CA ALA A 74 65.03 39.55 34.73
C ALA A 74 63.53 39.31 34.46
N ASP A 75 62.90 40.14 33.63
CA ASP A 75 61.49 40.00 33.23
C ASP A 75 61.25 38.92 32.15
N GLY A 76 62.30 38.25 31.68
CA GLY A 76 62.29 37.22 30.64
C GLY A 76 62.48 37.74 29.22
N LEU A 77 62.69 39.04 29.01
CA LEU A 77 62.90 39.60 27.67
C LEU A 77 64.31 39.27 27.12
N PRO A 78 64.42 38.61 25.96
CA PRO A 78 65.71 38.46 25.28
C PRO A 78 66.17 39.78 24.65
N LEU A 79 67.42 40.13 24.93
CA LEU A 79 68.09 41.33 24.44
C LEU A 79 69.35 40.93 23.68
N LEU A 80 69.56 41.55 22.51
CA LEU A 80 70.82 41.49 21.80
C LEU A 80 71.70 42.65 22.26
N LEU A 81 72.88 42.32 22.75
CA LEU A 81 73.88 43.25 23.25
C LEU A 81 75.02 43.40 22.23
N ASP A 82 75.95 44.32 22.51
CA ASP A 82 77.30 44.29 21.91
C ASP A 82 77.43 44.77 20.45
N PHE A 83 76.96 45.99 20.16
CA PHE A 83 76.96 46.57 18.82
C PHE A 83 78.30 47.19 18.36
N HIS A 84 79.41 46.97 19.05
CA HIS A 84 80.68 47.65 18.72
C HIS A 84 81.31 47.21 17.39
N LEU A 85 80.95 46.03 16.87
CA LEU A 85 81.33 45.61 15.52
C LEU A 85 80.29 45.97 14.47
N ALA A 86 79.15 46.52 14.89
CA ALA A 86 78.05 46.84 14.00
C ALA A 86 78.42 47.97 13.04
N ARG A 87 78.01 47.84 11.78
CA ARG A 87 78.43 48.75 10.70
C ARG A 87 77.45 48.77 9.55
N LYS A 88 77.65 49.69 8.61
CA LYS A 88 76.92 49.70 7.35
C LYS A 88 77.25 48.44 6.52
N PRO A 89 76.31 47.96 5.68
CA PRO A 89 76.57 46.86 4.76
C PRO A 89 77.81 47.10 3.89
N ILE A 90 78.61 46.07 3.68
CA ILE A 90 79.84 46.13 2.88
C ILE A 90 79.53 45.68 1.46
N LYS A 91 79.94 46.46 0.47
CA LYS A 91 79.73 46.14 -0.95
C LYS A 91 80.83 45.19 -1.46
N SER A 92 80.50 44.40 -2.47
CA SER A 92 81.52 43.63 -3.20
C SER A 92 82.50 44.61 -3.87
N GLY A 93 83.79 44.29 -3.82
CA GLY A 93 84.88 45.13 -4.32
C GLY A 93 85.32 46.25 -3.38
N GLU A 94 84.63 46.48 -2.26
CA GLU A 94 84.95 47.55 -1.31
C GLU A 94 86.26 47.24 -0.55
N ARG A 95 87.16 48.22 -0.44
CA ARG A 95 88.34 48.17 0.43
C ARG A 95 87.99 48.77 1.78
N VAL A 96 87.88 47.92 2.79
CA VAL A 96 87.55 48.34 4.15
C VAL A 96 88.84 48.79 4.85
N ALA A 97 88.93 50.09 5.17
CA ALA A 97 90.11 50.68 5.81
C ALA A 97 90.22 50.33 7.31
N ASP A 98 89.09 50.10 7.97
CA ASP A 98 89.02 49.78 9.40
C ASP A 98 89.04 48.27 9.65
N ARG A 99 89.52 47.84 10.82
CA ARG A 99 89.56 46.43 11.22
C ARG A 99 88.16 45.81 11.12
N LEU A 100 88.00 44.78 10.29
CA LEU A 100 86.80 43.94 10.27
C LEU A 100 86.91 42.94 11.42
N GLY A 101 85.79 42.67 12.10
CA GLY A 101 85.74 41.78 13.26
C GLY A 101 84.58 40.80 13.17
N GLY A 102 84.65 39.77 13.99
CA GLY A 102 83.62 38.75 14.14
C GLY A 102 84.16 37.53 14.87
N THR A 103 83.29 36.76 15.49
CA THR A 103 83.69 35.57 16.25
C THR A 103 83.82 34.33 15.35
N PRO A 104 84.98 33.65 15.29
CA PRO A 104 85.15 32.41 14.54
C PRO A 104 84.09 31.36 14.91
N GLY A 105 83.56 30.65 13.91
CA GLY A 105 82.50 29.66 14.08
C GLY A 105 81.07 30.22 14.13
N TRP A 106 80.90 31.54 14.32
CA TRP A 106 79.59 32.21 14.28
C TRP A 106 79.39 33.10 13.04
N MET A 107 80.49 33.57 12.44
CA MET A 107 80.44 34.38 11.21
C MET A 107 79.77 33.63 10.06
N ALA A 108 78.96 34.35 9.28
CA ALA A 108 78.47 33.85 8.00
C ALA A 108 79.64 33.61 7.02
N PRO A 109 79.52 32.67 6.07
CA PRO A 109 80.57 32.38 5.09
C PRO A 109 81.10 33.61 4.35
N GLU A 110 80.19 34.50 3.90
CA GLU A 110 80.53 35.74 3.22
C GLU A 110 81.26 36.74 4.14
N GLN A 111 80.90 36.75 5.43
CA GLN A 111 81.55 37.59 6.44
C GLN A 111 82.96 37.09 6.76
N ALA A 112 83.13 35.78 6.91
CA ALA A 112 84.44 35.17 7.14
C ALA A 112 85.38 35.37 5.93
N ALA A 113 84.85 35.26 4.71
CA ALA A 113 85.58 35.55 3.49
C ALA A 113 85.99 37.03 3.41
N ALA A 114 85.09 37.96 3.76
CA ALA A 114 85.41 39.39 3.86
C ALA A 114 86.52 39.66 4.88
N LEU A 115 86.48 39.03 6.05
CA LEU A 115 87.52 39.19 7.09
C LEU A 115 88.89 38.74 6.61
N LYS A 116 88.95 37.58 5.93
CA LYS A 116 90.18 37.04 5.36
C LYS A 116 90.73 37.97 4.26
N ALA A 117 89.87 38.48 3.37
CA ALA A 117 90.28 39.39 2.31
C ALA A 117 90.84 40.70 2.88
N VAL A 118 90.13 41.31 3.84
CA VAL A 118 90.58 42.55 4.52
C VAL A 118 91.89 42.34 5.26
N SER A 119 92.11 41.19 5.93
CA SER A 119 93.39 40.90 6.60
C SER A 119 94.57 40.76 5.65
N LEU A 120 94.31 40.48 4.37
CA LEU A 120 95.31 40.36 3.30
C LEU A 120 95.42 41.66 2.47
N GLY A 121 94.73 42.73 2.86
CA GLY A 121 94.68 44.00 2.09
C GLY A 121 93.94 43.91 0.75
N GLN A 122 93.15 42.85 0.56
CA GLN A 122 92.38 42.59 -0.67
C GLN A 122 90.95 43.18 -0.57
N PRO A 123 90.32 43.53 -1.71
CA PRO A 123 88.93 43.97 -1.71
C PRO A 123 87.98 42.84 -1.28
N VAL A 124 86.85 43.20 -0.68
CA VAL A 124 85.86 42.24 -0.18
C VAL A 124 85.22 41.47 -1.36
N PRO A 125 85.26 40.12 -1.38
CA PRO A 125 84.84 39.34 -2.55
C PRO A 125 83.31 39.33 -2.75
N GLU A 126 82.54 39.17 -1.67
CA GLU A 126 81.08 39.10 -1.69
C GLU A 126 80.46 40.15 -0.75
N PRO A 127 79.27 40.69 -1.05
CA PRO A 127 78.67 41.71 -0.21
C PRO A 127 78.25 41.13 1.14
N VAL A 128 78.67 41.78 2.23
CA VAL A 128 78.23 41.44 3.59
C VAL A 128 77.07 42.37 3.94
N ASN A 129 75.86 41.85 3.78
CA ASN A 129 74.63 42.59 4.02
C ASN A 129 73.89 42.08 5.27
N ARG A 130 72.70 42.64 5.52
CA ARG A 130 71.84 42.28 6.66
C ARG A 130 71.56 40.77 6.81
N ARG A 131 71.65 39.98 5.74
CA ARG A 131 71.46 38.51 5.80
C ARG A 131 72.63 37.78 6.44
N ALA A 132 73.78 38.44 6.61
CA ALA A 132 74.91 37.91 7.37
C ALA A 132 74.53 37.65 8.82
N ASP A 133 73.67 38.47 9.43
CA ASP A 133 73.21 38.28 10.82
C ASP A 133 72.18 37.14 10.98
N LEU A 134 71.57 36.68 9.89
CA LEU A 134 70.57 35.59 9.94
C LEU A 134 71.23 34.20 10.09
N TYR A 135 72.44 34.06 9.58
CA TYR A 135 73.21 32.82 9.67
C TYR A 135 73.57 32.46 11.12
N PRO A 136 74.18 33.34 11.94
CA PRO A 136 74.42 33.08 13.35
C PRO A 136 73.13 32.89 14.16
N LEU A 137 72.01 33.52 13.79
CA LEU A 137 70.71 33.18 14.40
C LEU A 137 70.28 31.74 14.10
N GLY A 138 70.52 31.26 12.87
CA GLY A 138 70.32 29.86 12.51
C GLY A 138 71.21 28.91 13.32
N LEU A 139 72.49 29.27 13.51
CA LEU A 139 73.43 28.51 14.33
C LEU A 139 72.99 28.48 15.80
N LEU A 140 72.53 29.61 16.34
CA LEU A 140 72.04 29.74 17.71
C LEU A 140 70.79 28.89 17.91
N LEU A 141 69.83 28.99 16.99
CA LEU A 141 68.60 28.19 17.02
C LEU A 141 68.91 26.69 16.94
N CYS A 142 69.82 26.28 16.05
CA CYS A 142 70.24 24.89 15.93
C CYS A 142 70.97 24.38 17.19
N ALA A 143 71.91 25.16 17.72
CA ALA A 143 72.67 24.80 18.92
C ALA A 143 71.77 24.73 20.17
N ALA A 144 70.82 25.65 20.32
CA ALA A 144 69.87 25.64 21.42
C ALA A 144 68.91 24.44 21.34
N LEU A 145 68.48 24.04 20.13
CA LEU A 145 67.55 22.93 19.96
C LEU A 145 68.23 21.55 20.03
N CYS A 146 69.49 21.42 19.59
CA CYS A 146 70.15 20.13 19.34
C CYS A 146 71.54 19.99 20.00
N GLY A 147 71.94 20.95 20.84
CA GLY A 147 73.21 20.95 21.57
C GLY A 147 74.41 21.50 20.78
N PRO A 148 75.58 21.62 21.43
CA PRO A 148 76.78 22.16 20.82
C PRO A 148 77.22 21.37 19.57
N GLY A 149 77.70 22.07 18.54
CA GLY A 149 78.18 21.47 17.29
C GLY A 149 77.09 21.14 16.26
N ALA A 150 75.81 21.11 16.64
CA ALA A 150 74.70 20.84 15.70
C ALA A 150 74.59 21.89 14.58
N GLY A 151 74.89 23.17 14.89
CA GLY A 151 74.91 24.24 13.90
C GLY A 151 75.96 24.05 12.79
N ILE A 152 77.10 23.45 13.11
CA ILE A 152 78.17 23.15 12.15
C ILE A 152 77.73 22.01 11.22
N GLU A 153 77.07 20.98 11.76
CA GLU A 153 76.48 19.91 10.95
C GLU A 153 75.39 20.44 10.01
N GLY A 154 74.50 21.30 10.51
CA GLY A 154 73.46 21.93 9.70
C GLY A 154 73.99 22.84 8.59
N ALA A 155 75.03 23.62 8.88
CA ALA A 155 75.74 24.43 7.88
C ALA A 155 76.44 23.57 6.80
N SER A 156 76.87 22.35 7.16
CA SER A 156 77.45 21.38 6.21
C SER A 156 76.40 20.60 5.40
N GLY A 157 75.10 20.89 5.59
CA GLY A 157 73.99 20.22 4.90
C GLY A 157 73.66 18.82 5.44
N LYS A 158 74.28 18.39 6.55
CA LYS A 158 73.97 17.10 7.17
C LYS A 158 72.66 17.19 7.97
N PRO A 159 71.84 16.11 8.01
CA PRO A 159 70.64 16.08 8.83
C PRO A 159 71.01 16.15 10.31
N TRP A 160 70.71 17.25 10.98
CA TRP A 160 71.03 17.50 12.40
C TRP A 160 69.84 17.23 13.33
N GLN A 161 68.64 17.08 12.76
CA GLN A 161 67.38 16.96 13.51
C GLN A 161 67.28 15.65 14.31
N HIS A 162 68.06 14.62 13.95
CA HIS A 162 68.09 13.33 14.64
C HIS A 162 68.48 13.45 16.12
N ARG A 163 69.19 14.53 16.49
CA ARG A 163 69.63 14.82 17.87
C ARG A 163 68.49 15.27 18.78
N ASN A 164 67.37 15.74 18.23
CA ASN A 164 66.18 16.11 18.99
C ASN A 164 64.91 15.79 18.20
N SER A 165 64.27 14.67 18.55
CA SER A 165 63.03 14.19 17.90
C SER A 165 61.83 15.12 18.05
N GLN A 166 61.90 16.11 18.95
CA GLN A 166 60.86 17.12 19.11
C GLN A 166 60.97 18.24 18.06
N VAL A 167 62.10 18.37 17.35
CA VAL A 167 62.26 19.33 16.24
C VAL A 167 61.44 18.86 15.04
N SER A 168 60.36 19.58 14.76
CA SER A 168 59.51 19.28 13.60
C SER A 168 60.24 19.52 12.26
N PRO A 169 59.82 18.84 11.18
CA PRO A 169 60.30 19.13 9.82
C PRO A 169 60.16 20.61 9.45
N GLY A 170 59.05 21.26 9.79
CA GLY A 170 58.86 22.68 9.52
C GLY A 170 59.85 23.59 10.26
N LEU A 171 60.20 23.29 11.52
CA LEU A 171 61.19 24.06 12.27
C LEU A 171 62.61 23.82 11.73
N ALA A 172 62.89 22.58 11.32
CA ALA A 172 64.13 22.24 10.65
C ALA A 172 64.30 22.98 9.32
N ASP A 173 63.22 23.12 8.56
CA ASP A 173 63.18 23.87 7.30
C ASP A 173 63.48 25.37 7.53
N ILE A 174 62.98 25.97 8.63
CA ILE A 174 63.31 27.35 9.05
C ILE A 174 64.80 27.50 9.32
N VAL A 175 65.37 26.62 10.16
CA VAL A 175 66.80 26.66 10.51
C VAL A 175 67.68 26.45 9.29
N GLN A 176 67.34 25.50 8.41
CA GLN A 176 68.12 25.24 7.21
C GLN A 176 68.14 26.44 6.26
N LYS A 177 67.02 27.18 6.16
CA LYS A 177 66.98 28.41 5.38
C LYS A 177 67.90 29.49 5.96
N CYS A 178 68.04 29.60 7.28
CA CYS A 178 69.01 30.51 7.89
C CYS A 178 70.48 30.10 7.61
N LEU A 179 70.76 28.81 7.61
CA LEU A 179 72.11 28.25 7.44
C LEU A 179 72.57 28.11 5.98
N ALA A 180 71.80 28.62 5.00
CA ALA A 180 72.18 28.54 3.60
C ALA A 180 73.53 29.26 3.35
N VAL A 181 74.43 28.59 2.61
CA VAL A 181 75.77 29.12 2.31
C VAL A 181 75.67 30.42 1.52
N LYS A 182 74.80 30.46 0.49
CA LYS A 182 74.56 31.66 -0.30
C LYS A 182 73.60 32.60 0.44
N PRO A 183 73.95 33.89 0.63
CA PRO A 183 73.08 34.85 1.31
C PRO A 183 71.70 34.99 0.65
N ALA A 184 71.64 34.86 -0.68
CA ALA A 184 70.41 34.98 -1.48
C ALA A 184 69.35 33.91 -1.15
N GLU A 185 69.76 32.75 -0.63
CA GLU A 185 68.88 31.63 -0.28
C GLU A 185 68.31 31.74 1.15
N ARG A 186 68.90 32.60 2.00
CA ARG A 186 68.39 32.91 3.34
C ARG A 186 67.11 33.75 3.28
N TYR A 187 66.50 33.99 4.45
CA TYR A 187 65.37 34.91 4.57
C TYR A 187 65.72 36.31 4.03
N LEU A 188 64.71 36.99 3.48
CA LEU A 188 64.85 38.32 2.89
C LEU A 188 65.30 39.37 3.91
N ASP A 189 64.77 39.25 5.12
CA ASP A 189 65.03 40.06 6.31
C ASP A 189 64.75 39.24 7.59
N ALA A 190 65.14 39.80 8.72
CA ALA A 190 64.94 39.15 10.02
C ALA A 190 63.46 39.12 10.45
N ALA A 191 62.61 40.05 9.99
CA ALA A 191 61.18 40.04 10.28
C ALA A 191 60.47 38.80 9.69
N THR A 192 60.83 38.39 8.47
CA THR A 192 60.25 37.20 7.84
C THR A 192 60.61 35.92 8.60
N LEU A 193 61.83 35.85 9.15
CA LEU A 193 62.24 34.75 10.05
C LEU A 193 61.42 34.76 11.35
N ALA A 194 61.24 35.92 11.97
CA ALA A 194 60.43 36.07 13.18
C ALA A 194 58.96 35.65 12.96
N ASP A 195 58.35 36.01 11.82
CA ASP A 195 56.98 35.60 11.46
C ASP A 195 56.87 34.08 11.29
N ASP A 196 57.81 33.42 10.62
CA ASP A 196 57.80 31.97 10.46
C ASP A 196 57.98 31.21 11.79
N LEU A 197 58.85 31.70 12.68
CA LEU A 197 59.00 31.14 14.02
C LEU A 197 57.71 31.28 14.84
N ARG A 198 57.05 32.44 14.77
CA ARG A 198 55.74 32.68 15.43
C ARG A 198 54.63 31.82 14.83
N ARG A 199 54.60 31.65 13.51
CA ARG A 199 53.67 30.74 12.83
C ARG A 199 53.89 29.30 13.25
N HIS A 200 55.15 28.90 13.40
CA HIS A 200 55.51 27.57 13.89
C HIS A 200 54.95 27.33 15.30
N ILE A 201 55.17 28.27 16.22
CA ILE A 201 54.68 28.23 17.61
C ILE A 201 53.15 28.09 17.67
N ASN A 202 52.43 28.76 16.77
CA ASN A 202 50.96 28.84 16.77
C ASN A 202 50.28 27.79 15.85
N ASP A 203 50.99 26.74 15.42
CA ASP A 203 50.46 25.72 14.51
C ASP A 203 49.87 26.28 13.18
N LEU A 204 50.38 27.45 12.73
CA LEU A 204 49.98 28.09 11.49
C LEU A 204 50.88 27.63 10.31
N PRO A 205 50.38 27.71 9.06
CA PRO A 205 51.21 27.48 7.88
C PRO A 205 52.37 28.48 7.80
N LEU A 206 53.59 27.97 7.59
CA LEU A 206 54.80 28.75 7.33
C LEU A 206 54.66 29.49 5.98
N ARG A 207 55.27 30.68 5.87
CA ARG A 207 55.24 31.51 4.66
C ARG A 207 56.61 31.70 4.04
N GLY A 208 57.64 31.89 4.87
CA GLY A 208 59.00 32.10 4.41
C GLY A 208 59.70 30.81 3.98
N VAL A 209 59.22 29.63 4.41
CA VAL A 209 59.69 28.31 3.95
C VAL A 209 58.53 27.37 3.64
N ALA A 210 58.68 26.57 2.58
CA ALA A 210 57.75 25.49 2.29
C ALA A 210 57.95 24.33 3.28
N ASN A 211 56.99 24.13 4.20
CA ASN A 211 57.00 22.94 5.06
C ASN A 211 56.81 21.68 4.20
N ARG A 212 57.85 20.84 4.15
CA ARG A 212 57.89 19.62 3.33
C ARG A 212 57.00 18.47 3.81
N SER A 213 56.57 18.49 5.08
CA SER A 213 55.81 17.37 5.67
C SER A 213 54.29 17.56 5.57
N PHE A 214 53.65 16.75 4.71
CA PHE A 214 52.18 16.70 4.64
C PHE A 214 51.55 16.27 5.97
N MET A 215 52.15 15.28 6.65
CA MET A 215 51.65 14.79 7.94
C MET A 215 51.67 15.88 9.02
N GLU A 216 52.69 16.74 9.04
CA GLU A 216 52.73 17.87 9.97
C GLU A 216 51.64 18.90 9.65
N ARG A 217 51.45 19.24 8.36
CA ARG A 217 50.39 20.16 7.91
C ARG A 217 49.00 19.65 8.30
N TRP A 218 48.74 18.35 8.10
CA TRP A 218 47.50 17.69 8.50
C TRP A 218 47.30 17.71 10.03
N ARG A 219 48.34 17.38 10.80
CA ARG A 219 48.28 17.41 12.27
C ARG A 219 47.96 18.81 12.79
N LYS A 220 48.60 19.84 12.23
CA LYS A 220 48.32 21.26 12.52
C LYS A 220 46.91 21.67 12.12
N TRP A 221 46.39 21.16 11.00
CA TRP A 221 44.98 21.39 10.60
C TRP A 221 43.98 20.72 11.54
N ARG A 222 44.21 19.45 11.90
CA ARG A 222 43.34 18.68 12.80
C ARG A 222 43.20 19.33 14.17
N ARG A 223 44.31 19.80 14.77
CA ARG A 223 44.30 20.53 16.04
C ARG A 223 43.43 21.80 16.00
N ARG A 224 43.32 22.45 14.83
CA ARG A 224 42.53 23.66 14.63
C ARG A 224 41.02 23.40 14.40
N ARG A 225 40.61 22.17 14.04
CA ARG A 225 39.21 21.85 13.69
C ARG A 225 38.72 20.50 14.27
N PRO A 226 38.64 20.33 15.61
CA PRO A 226 38.22 19.07 16.23
C PRO A 226 36.77 18.66 15.93
N SER A 227 35.83 19.62 15.82
CA SER A 227 34.39 19.36 15.63
C SER A 227 33.97 19.10 14.17
N ALA A 228 34.86 19.21 13.19
CA ALA A 228 34.54 18.95 11.78
C ALA A 228 34.41 17.45 11.47
N LEU A 229 35.19 16.61 12.15
CA LEU A 229 35.18 15.15 11.98
C LEU A 229 33.92 14.51 12.56
N ALA A 230 33.52 14.90 13.78
CA ALA A 230 32.34 14.36 14.44
C ALA A 230 31.03 14.69 13.71
N ARG A 231 30.96 15.85 13.03
CA ARG A 231 29.79 16.22 12.21
C ARG A 231 29.70 15.41 10.92
N GLY A 232 30.82 15.03 10.31
CA GLY A 232 30.83 14.21 9.09
C GLY A 232 30.38 12.77 9.31
N THR A 233 30.77 12.17 10.44
CA THR A 233 30.35 10.79 10.77
C THR A 233 28.87 10.72 11.15
N ALA A 234 28.37 11.65 11.95
CA ALA A 234 26.95 11.71 12.31
C ALA A 234 26.05 11.86 11.07
N TRP A 235 26.43 12.73 10.13
CA TRP A 235 25.68 12.93 8.89
C TRP A 235 25.63 11.66 8.02
N SER A 236 26.73 10.89 7.99
CA SER A 236 26.80 9.62 7.25
C SER A 236 25.85 8.56 7.81
N PHE A 237 25.74 8.45 9.15
CA PHE A 237 24.80 7.52 9.79
C PHE A 237 23.34 7.91 9.55
N THR A 238 23.00 9.20 9.59
CA THR A 238 21.64 9.68 9.29
C THR A 238 21.24 9.36 7.85
N VAL A 239 22.14 9.60 6.88
CA VAL A 239 21.89 9.26 5.48
C VAL A 239 21.69 7.76 5.30
N LEU A 240 22.53 6.92 5.93
CA LEU A 240 22.38 5.46 5.85
C LEU A 240 21.05 4.99 6.45
N ALA A 241 20.64 5.53 7.60
CA ALA A 241 19.36 5.19 8.22
C ALA A 241 18.16 5.55 7.32
N LEU A 242 18.22 6.72 6.65
CA LEU A 242 17.18 7.13 5.70
C LEU A 242 17.11 6.22 4.47
N VAL A 243 18.27 5.80 3.93
CA VAL A 243 18.33 4.85 2.80
C VAL A 243 17.74 3.49 3.19
N VAL A 244 18.08 2.98 4.38
CA VAL A 244 17.52 1.71 4.89
C VAL A 244 16.02 1.83 5.09
N ALA A 245 15.54 2.91 5.71
CA ALA A 245 14.10 3.15 5.90
C ALA A 245 13.35 3.24 4.55
N ALA A 246 13.93 3.92 3.56
CA ALA A 246 13.37 4.00 2.22
C ALA A 246 13.34 2.62 1.53
N ALA A 247 14.39 1.81 1.68
CA ALA A 247 14.44 0.45 1.13
C ALA A 247 13.37 -0.47 1.75
N PHE A 248 13.19 -0.43 3.07
CA PHE A 248 12.12 -1.16 3.74
C PHE A 248 10.73 -0.67 3.33
N GLY A 249 10.52 0.65 3.27
CA GLY A 249 9.26 1.23 2.79
C GLY A 249 8.94 0.84 1.34
N TYR A 250 9.94 0.80 0.47
CA TYR A 250 9.78 0.37 -0.92
C TYR A 250 9.51 -1.14 -1.04
N ALA A 251 10.18 -1.98 -0.25
CA ALA A 251 9.91 -3.42 -0.21
C ALA A 251 8.49 -3.72 0.28
N PHE A 252 8.04 -3.02 1.33
CA PHE A 252 6.66 -3.11 1.84
C PHE A 252 5.63 -2.64 0.80
N TYR A 253 5.91 -1.55 0.10
CA TYR A 253 5.09 -1.08 -1.03
C TYR A 253 4.96 -2.16 -2.12
N LEU A 254 6.08 -2.75 -2.57
CA LEU A 254 6.07 -3.79 -3.59
C LEU A 254 5.37 -5.08 -3.15
N GLN A 255 5.38 -5.41 -1.86
CA GLN A 255 4.64 -6.55 -1.34
C GLN A 255 3.12 -6.31 -1.46
N HIS A 256 2.63 -5.15 -1.03
CA HIS A 256 1.19 -4.86 -1.10
C HIS A 256 0.67 -4.70 -2.53
N VAL A 257 1.47 -4.16 -3.45
CA VAL A 257 1.11 -4.16 -4.88
C VAL A 257 0.93 -5.59 -5.38
N ARG A 258 1.87 -6.50 -5.08
CA ARG A 258 1.78 -7.92 -5.47
C ARG A 258 0.57 -8.62 -4.87
N GLU A 259 0.28 -8.39 -3.60
CA GLU A 259 -0.92 -8.95 -2.94
C GLU A 259 -2.22 -8.45 -3.60
N ALA A 260 -2.28 -7.18 -4.01
CA ALA A 260 -3.43 -6.63 -4.73
C ALA A 260 -3.55 -7.18 -6.16
N GLU A 261 -2.42 -7.44 -6.85
CA GLU A 261 -2.38 -8.13 -8.14
C GLU A 261 -2.88 -9.58 -8.03
N THR A 262 -2.46 -10.31 -6.98
CA THR A 262 -2.97 -11.67 -6.71
C THR A 262 -4.48 -11.65 -6.46
N ASP A 263 -4.98 -10.71 -5.65
CA ASP A 263 -6.42 -10.55 -5.41
C ASP A 263 -7.18 -10.25 -6.72
N LEU A 264 -6.58 -9.49 -7.64
CA LEU A 264 -7.16 -9.23 -8.96
C LEU A 264 -7.26 -10.52 -9.78
N GLU A 265 -6.20 -11.31 -9.87
CA GLU A 265 -6.16 -12.58 -10.62
C GLU A 265 -7.15 -13.61 -10.05
N ASP A 266 -7.13 -13.84 -8.73
CA ASP A 266 -8.04 -14.75 -8.05
C ASP A 266 -9.50 -14.31 -8.22
N GLY A 267 -9.76 -13.01 -8.10
CA GLY A 267 -11.07 -12.43 -8.32
C GLY A 267 -11.60 -12.61 -9.73
N GLN A 268 -10.73 -12.45 -10.75
CA GLN A 268 -11.07 -12.70 -12.16
C GLN A 268 -11.40 -14.17 -12.39
N LYS A 269 -10.58 -15.09 -11.87
CA LYS A 269 -10.81 -16.53 -11.99
C LYS A 269 -12.15 -16.94 -11.39
N LEU A 270 -12.44 -16.52 -10.16
CA LEU A 270 -13.71 -16.81 -9.50
C LEU A 270 -14.92 -16.25 -10.27
N ARG A 271 -14.77 -15.11 -10.94
CA ARG A 271 -15.82 -14.53 -11.79
C ARG A 271 -16.11 -15.40 -13.01
N VAL A 272 -15.06 -15.93 -13.67
CA VAL A 272 -15.20 -16.85 -14.82
C VAL A 272 -15.84 -18.17 -14.39
N GLU A 273 -15.56 -18.63 -13.17
CA GLU A 273 -16.21 -19.81 -12.56
C GLU A 273 -17.65 -19.53 -12.06
N HIS A 274 -18.23 -18.36 -12.34
CA HIS A 274 -19.54 -17.91 -11.86
C HIS A 274 -19.70 -17.88 -10.33
N ARG A 275 -18.60 -17.88 -9.56
CA ARG A 275 -18.57 -17.79 -8.09
C ARG A 275 -18.58 -16.33 -7.62
N PHE A 276 -19.58 -15.58 -8.06
CA PHE A 276 -19.63 -14.13 -7.87
C PHE A 276 -19.56 -13.64 -6.41
N PRO A 277 -20.21 -14.30 -5.41
CA PRO A 277 -20.10 -13.85 -4.01
C PRO A 277 -18.67 -13.87 -3.47
N GLU A 278 -17.87 -14.84 -3.90
CA GLU A 278 -16.46 -14.98 -3.51
C GLU A 278 -15.59 -13.99 -4.27
N ALA A 279 -15.81 -13.86 -5.58
CA ALA A 279 -15.14 -12.88 -6.43
C ALA A 279 -15.31 -11.45 -5.88
N VAL A 280 -16.53 -11.04 -5.50
CA VAL A 280 -16.80 -9.72 -4.92
C VAL A 280 -15.99 -9.50 -3.63
N ARG A 281 -15.86 -10.53 -2.79
CA ARG A 281 -15.12 -10.43 -1.52
C ARG A 281 -13.63 -10.21 -1.75
N ILE A 282 -13.02 -11.04 -2.61
CA ILE A 282 -11.58 -10.95 -2.93
C ILE A 282 -11.26 -9.63 -3.62
N LEU A 283 -12.06 -9.22 -4.61
CA LEU A 283 -11.85 -7.98 -5.35
C LEU A 283 -12.06 -6.73 -4.48
N THR A 284 -12.97 -6.78 -3.51
CA THR A 284 -13.14 -5.70 -2.52
C THR A 284 -11.88 -5.57 -1.67
N ARG A 285 -11.35 -6.69 -1.16
CA ARG A 285 -10.09 -6.72 -0.41
C ARG A 285 -8.93 -6.16 -1.24
N GLY A 286 -8.81 -6.55 -2.51
CA GLY A 286 -7.79 -6.03 -3.42
C GLY A 286 -7.92 -4.52 -3.64
N SER A 287 -9.13 -4.02 -3.88
CA SER A 287 -9.40 -2.58 -4.09
C SER A 287 -9.13 -1.74 -2.83
N GLU A 288 -9.48 -2.25 -1.63
CA GLU A 288 -9.14 -1.62 -0.35
C GLU A 288 -7.62 -1.55 -0.13
N ARG A 289 -6.89 -2.65 -0.40
CA ARG A 289 -5.42 -2.70 -0.34
C ARG A 289 -4.80 -1.70 -1.29
N ALA A 290 -5.22 -1.71 -2.56
CA ALA A 290 -4.71 -0.80 -3.58
C ALA A 290 -5.00 0.67 -3.21
N SER A 291 -6.14 0.96 -2.58
CA SER A 291 -6.51 2.30 -2.13
C SER A 291 -5.73 2.77 -0.90
N ALA A 292 -5.37 1.86 0.01
CA ALA A 292 -4.57 2.15 1.20
C ALA A 292 -3.11 2.53 0.87
N ILE A 293 -2.63 2.16 -0.33
CA ILE A 293 -1.31 2.53 -0.82
C ILE A 293 -1.40 3.46 -2.05
N LEU A 294 -0.27 4.09 -2.40
CA LEU A 294 -0.12 4.80 -3.69
C LEU A 294 0.10 3.78 -4.83
N ALA A 295 -0.79 2.79 -4.95
CA ALA A 295 -0.73 1.79 -6.02
C ALA A 295 -0.85 2.45 -7.41
N PRO A 296 -0.30 1.84 -8.46
CA PRO A 296 -0.46 2.30 -9.83
C PRO A 296 -1.95 2.48 -10.18
N GLN A 297 -2.27 3.59 -10.84
CA GLN A 297 -3.64 3.95 -11.20
C GLN A 297 -4.34 2.85 -12.02
N HIS A 298 -3.60 2.21 -12.94
CA HIS A 298 -4.10 1.11 -13.74
C HIS A 298 -4.59 -0.09 -12.91
N LEU A 299 -3.86 -0.46 -11.85
CA LEU A 299 -4.23 -1.56 -10.96
C LEU A 299 -5.54 -1.26 -10.22
N LYS A 300 -5.71 -0.02 -9.73
CA LYS A 300 -6.96 0.44 -9.11
C LYS A 300 -8.13 0.35 -10.08
N GLU A 301 -7.94 0.85 -11.30
CA GLU A 301 -8.95 0.82 -12.36
C GLU A 301 -9.36 -0.62 -12.73
N MET A 302 -8.40 -1.54 -12.86
CA MET A 302 -8.67 -2.95 -13.13
C MET A 302 -9.44 -3.62 -11.99
N LEU A 303 -9.04 -3.41 -10.73
CA LEU A 303 -9.74 -3.94 -9.56
C LEU A 303 -11.18 -3.43 -9.49
N ASP A 304 -11.38 -2.13 -9.67
CA ASP A 304 -12.71 -1.53 -9.63
C ASP A 304 -13.59 -1.97 -10.80
N GLN A 305 -13.02 -2.15 -12.00
CA GLN A 305 -13.73 -2.72 -13.14
C GLN A 305 -14.15 -4.16 -12.86
N GLN A 306 -13.23 -5.03 -12.42
CA GLN A 306 -13.55 -6.42 -12.12
C GLN A 306 -14.55 -6.55 -10.95
N LEU A 307 -14.43 -5.70 -9.92
CA LEU A 307 -15.36 -5.68 -8.81
C LEU A 307 -16.77 -5.29 -9.26
N ARG A 308 -16.90 -4.32 -10.17
CA ARG A 308 -18.19 -3.96 -10.78
C ARG A 308 -18.78 -5.13 -11.57
N LEU A 309 -17.98 -5.80 -12.40
CA LEU A 309 -18.41 -6.99 -13.16
C LEU A 309 -18.86 -8.12 -12.23
N ALA A 310 -18.12 -8.38 -11.15
CA ALA A 310 -18.49 -9.42 -10.18
C ALA A 310 -19.79 -9.08 -9.43
N LYS A 311 -19.98 -7.81 -9.03
CA LYS A 311 -21.22 -7.34 -8.40
C LYS A 311 -22.42 -7.45 -9.36
N LEU A 312 -22.23 -7.12 -10.63
CA LEU A 312 -23.23 -7.25 -11.67
C LEU A 312 -23.62 -8.72 -11.89
N GLY A 313 -22.64 -9.61 -12.05
CA GLY A 313 -22.88 -11.04 -12.22
C GLY A 313 -23.61 -11.67 -11.03
N ARG A 314 -23.28 -11.25 -9.81
CA ARG A 314 -24.04 -11.65 -8.61
C ARG A 314 -25.49 -11.20 -8.69
N LEU A 315 -25.75 -9.93 -9.00
CA LEU A 315 -27.11 -9.40 -9.10
C LEU A 315 -27.92 -10.10 -10.20
N ALA A 316 -27.31 -10.39 -11.34
CA ALA A 316 -27.95 -11.14 -12.42
C ALA A 316 -28.28 -12.59 -11.99
N THR A 317 -27.38 -13.24 -11.26
CA THR A 317 -27.63 -14.58 -10.69
C THR A 317 -28.77 -14.57 -9.66
N ASP A 318 -28.80 -13.57 -8.78
CA ASP A 318 -29.86 -13.39 -7.77
C ASP A 318 -31.23 -13.16 -8.46
N LEU A 319 -31.26 -12.37 -9.53
CA LEU A 319 -32.45 -12.16 -10.37
C LEU A 319 -32.89 -13.48 -11.02
N HIS A 320 -31.97 -14.20 -11.66
CA HIS A 320 -32.27 -15.45 -12.36
C HIS A 320 -32.84 -16.50 -11.41
N HIS A 321 -32.21 -16.70 -10.24
CA HIS A 321 -32.71 -17.61 -9.21
C HIS A 321 -34.11 -17.21 -8.73
N LEU A 322 -34.40 -15.91 -8.60
CA LEU A 322 -35.73 -15.46 -8.21
C LEU A 322 -36.76 -15.73 -9.32
N ALA A 323 -36.40 -15.51 -10.58
CA ALA A 323 -37.24 -15.86 -11.73
C ALA A 323 -37.52 -17.37 -11.79
N ASP A 324 -36.50 -18.22 -11.58
CA ASP A 324 -36.65 -19.67 -11.51
C ASP A 324 -37.58 -20.13 -10.37
N LEU A 325 -37.46 -19.53 -9.19
CA LEU A 325 -38.39 -19.77 -8.10
C LEU A 325 -39.83 -19.44 -8.52
N PHE A 326 -40.05 -18.34 -9.24
CA PHE A 326 -41.38 -18.02 -9.77
C PHE A 326 -41.83 -19.00 -10.86
N ARG A 327 -40.93 -19.50 -11.71
CA ARG A 327 -41.30 -20.53 -12.71
C ARG A 327 -41.80 -21.80 -12.03
N PHE A 328 -41.17 -22.20 -10.93
CA PHE A 328 -41.52 -23.39 -10.15
C PHE A 328 -42.78 -23.19 -9.31
N SER A 329 -42.79 -22.20 -8.42
CA SER A 329 -43.87 -22.00 -7.45
C SER A 329 -45.15 -21.46 -8.07
N TYR A 330 -45.08 -20.77 -9.22
CA TYR A 330 -46.22 -20.06 -9.80
C TYR A 330 -46.90 -20.82 -10.95
N GLY A 331 -46.46 -22.04 -11.24
CA GLY A 331 -46.90 -22.82 -12.40
C GLY A 331 -47.87 -23.97 -12.12
N ILE A 332 -47.82 -24.56 -10.93
CA ILE A 332 -48.56 -25.77 -10.56
C ILE A 332 -49.81 -25.41 -9.76
N THR A 333 -49.64 -24.48 -8.82
CA THR A 333 -50.66 -23.90 -7.95
C THR A 333 -50.09 -22.59 -7.44
N PRO A 334 -50.82 -21.47 -7.49
CA PRO A 334 -50.30 -20.21 -6.95
C PRO A 334 -49.86 -20.39 -5.49
N PRO A 335 -48.70 -19.85 -5.07
CA PRO A 335 -48.23 -19.99 -3.71
C PRO A 335 -49.27 -19.45 -2.73
N GLY A 336 -49.40 -20.10 -1.58
CA GLY A 336 -50.33 -19.68 -0.53
C GLY A 336 -50.03 -18.25 -0.06
N GLY A 337 -51.00 -17.61 0.62
CA GLY A 337 -50.89 -16.17 0.93
C GLY A 337 -49.64 -15.75 1.74
N GLU A 338 -49.07 -16.63 2.56
CA GLU A 338 -47.82 -16.36 3.28
C GLU A 338 -46.56 -16.53 2.39
N GLU A 339 -46.48 -17.63 1.65
CA GLU A 339 -45.38 -17.90 0.72
C GLU A 339 -45.32 -16.85 -0.40
N ALA A 340 -46.48 -16.49 -0.95
CA ALA A 340 -46.65 -15.44 -1.93
C ALA A 340 -46.16 -14.07 -1.39
N ARG A 341 -46.47 -13.74 -0.13
CA ARG A 341 -45.97 -12.50 0.51
C ARG A 341 -44.45 -12.52 0.71
N ASN A 342 -43.88 -13.66 1.08
CA ASN A 342 -42.42 -13.81 1.24
C ASN A 342 -41.70 -13.65 -0.11
N LEU A 343 -42.21 -14.29 -1.16
CA LEU A 343 -41.70 -14.16 -2.52
C LEU A 343 -41.76 -12.70 -3.00
N VAL A 344 -42.91 -12.04 -2.85
CA VAL A 344 -43.10 -10.62 -3.20
C VAL A 344 -42.15 -9.70 -2.41
N GLY A 345 -41.88 -10.00 -1.15
CA GLY A 345 -41.00 -9.18 -0.30
C GLY A 345 -39.58 -9.02 -0.84
N LYS A 346 -39.08 -9.98 -1.65
CA LYS A 346 -37.72 -9.96 -2.22
C LYS A 346 -37.64 -9.16 -3.54
N VAL A 347 -38.76 -9.02 -4.25
CA VAL A 347 -38.80 -8.42 -5.59
C VAL A 347 -38.39 -6.94 -5.65
N PRO A 348 -38.87 -6.03 -4.76
CA PRO A 348 -38.59 -4.60 -4.87
C PRO A 348 -37.10 -4.26 -4.89
N ALA A 349 -36.29 -4.96 -4.10
CA ALA A 349 -34.86 -4.69 -3.97
C ALA A 349 -34.08 -4.99 -5.25
N ILE A 350 -34.45 -6.07 -5.96
CA ILE A 350 -33.87 -6.41 -7.26
C ILE A 350 -34.42 -5.48 -8.34
N TRP A 351 -35.73 -5.23 -8.35
CA TRP A 351 -36.38 -4.35 -9.33
C TRP A 351 -35.82 -2.92 -9.32
N ALA A 352 -35.49 -2.39 -8.14
CA ALA A 352 -34.85 -1.09 -7.99
C ALA A 352 -33.50 -0.99 -8.73
N LYS A 353 -32.81 -2.12 -8.93
CA LYS A 353 -31.50 -2.20 -9.59
C LYS A 353 -31.58 -2.55 -11.09
N ARG A 354 -32.77 -2.62 -11.68
CA ARG A 354 -32.96 -2.99 -13.11
C ARG A 354 -32.14 -2.17 -14.10
N ASN A 355 -31.99 -0.86 -13.86
CA ASN A 355 -31.21 0.02 -14.73
C ASN A 355 -29.72 -0.30 -14.64
N LEU A 356 -29.22 -0.62 -13.45
CA LEU A 356 -27.84 -1.06 -13.25
C LEU A 356 -27.58 -2.41 -13.93
N LEU A 357 -28.57 -3.31 -13.93
CA LEU A 357 -28.49 -4.62 -14.57
C LEU A 357 -28.41 -4.54 -16.09
N LEU A 358 -29.17 -3.63 -16.72
CA LEU A 358 -29.25 -3.50 -18.19
C LEU A 358 -28.30 -2.46 -18.77
N LYS A 359 -27.93 -1.45 -17.98
CA LYS A 359 -27.01 -0.37 -18.38
C LYS A 359 -25.96 -0.15 -17.29
N PRO A 360 -25.10 -1.14 -17.03
CA PRO A 360 -24.01 -1.00 -16.07
C PRO A 360 -23.01 0.07 -16.54
N GLU A 361 -22.62 0.97 -15.66
CA GLU A 361 -21.68 2.06 -15.98
C GLU A 361 -20.31 1.50 -16.41
N GLY A 362 -19.85 1.88 -17.61
CA GLY A 362 -18.52 1.52 -18.12
C GLY A 362 -18.35 0.04 -18.46
N VAL A 363 -19.44 -0.72 -18.59
CA VAL A 363 -19.42 -2.15 -18.95
C VAL A 363 -20.34 -2.38 -20.13
N ALA A 364 -19.81 -2.94 -21.22
CA ALA A 364 -20.63 -3.47 -22.30
C ALA A 364 -21.11 -4.87 -21.91
N LEU A 365 -22.43 -5.08 -21.91
CA LEU A 365 -23.01 -6.41 -21.77
C LEU A 365 -22.90 -7.14 -23.11
N ASP A 366 -22.66 -8.44 -23.03
CA ASP A 366 -22.91 -9.33 -24.15
C ASP A 366 -24.43 -9.34 -24.47
N ALA A 367 -24.79 -9.50 -25.75
CA ALA A 367 -26.17 -9.42 -26.20
C ALA A 367 -27.04 -10.55 -25.64
N GLU A 368 -26.49 -11.75 -25.48
CA GLU A 368 -27.20 -12.91 -24.92
C GLU A 368 -27.45 -12.72 -23.42
N LEU A 369 -26.44 -12.27 -22.68
CA LEU A 369 -26.59 -11.94 -21.26
C LEU A 369 -27.59 -10.80 -21.04
N GLU A 370 -27.52 -9.73 -21.84
CA GLU A 370 -28.48 -8.62 -21.76
C GLU A 370 -29.90 -9.12 -22.03
N GLN A 371 -30.09 -9.96 -23.06
CA GLN A 371 -31.38 -10.55 -23.38
C GLN A 371 -31.91 -11.44 -22.25
N GLY A 372 -31.05 -12.26 -21.63
CA GLY A 372 -31.41 -13.08 -20.47
C GLY A 372 -31.88 -12.24 -19.27
N ILE A 373 -31.17 -11.16 -18.96
CA ILE A 373 -31.56 -10.21 -17.90
C ILE A 373 -32.91 -9.55 -18.23
N ARG A 374 -33.15 -9.14 -19.48
CA ARG A 374 -34.43 -8.55 -19.92
C ARG A 374 -35.59 -9.53 -19.71
N ILE A 375 -35.38 -10.79 -20.08
CA ILE A 375 -36.34 -11.87 -19.92
C ILE A 375 -36.69 -12.07 -18.44
N ASP A 376 -35.69 -12.25 -17.57
CA ASP A 376 -35.93 -12.50 -16.15
C ASP A 376 -36.61 -11.29 -15.47
N LEU A 377 -36.27 -10.05 -15.87
CA LEU A 377 -36.95 -8.85 -15.39
C LEU A 377 -38.41 -8.77 -15.86
N LEU A 378 -38.71 -9.12 -17.12
CA LEU A 378 -40.08 -9.12 -17.63
C LEU A 378 -40.95 -10.14 -16.87
N GLU A 379 -40.45 -11.36 -16.70
CA GLU A 379 -41.14 -12.39 -15.93
C GLU A 379 -41.38 -11.95 -14.48
N LEU A 380 -40.35 -11.40 -13.85
CA LEU A 380 -40.42 -10.86 -12.49
C LEU A 380 -41.52 -9.80 -12.35
N ALA A 381 -41.59 -8.85 -13.30
CA ALA A 381 -42.58 -7.78 -13.28
C ALA A 381 -44.01 -8.31 -13.45
N ILE A 382 -44.21 -9.23 -14.39
CA ILE A 382 -45.53 -9.81 -14.70
C ILE A 382 -46.04 -10.62 -13.50
N VAL A 383 -45.22 -11.51 -12.94
CA VAL A 383 -45.61 -12.32 -11.78
C VAL A 383 -45.83 -11.45 -10.55
N TRP A 384 -44.99 -10.43 -10.33
CA TRP A 384 -45.14 -9.52 -9.20
C TRP A 384 -46.42 -8.68 -9.30
N ALA A 385 -46.78 -8.21 -10.50
CA ALA A 385 -48.03 -7.50 -10.75
C ALA A 385 -49.25 -8.37 -10.41
N ASP A 386 -49.27 -9.61 -10.90
CA ASP A 386 -50.36 -10.57 -10.63
C ASP A 386 -50.48 -10.90 -9.14
N LEU A 387 -49.36 -11.21 -8.47
CA LEU A 387 -49.32 -11.48 -7.04
C LEU A 387 -49.87 -10.33 -6.21
N ARG A 388 -49.50 -9.09 -6.55
CA ARG A 388 -50.01 -7.91 -5.85
C ARG A 388 -51.52 -7.80 -5.93
N VAL A 389 -52.09 -8.02 -7.11
CA VAL A 389 -53.55 -7.94 -7.32
C VAL A 389 -54.26 -9.07 -6.56
N ARG A 390 -53.74 -10.29 -6.61
CA ARG A 390 -54.34 -11.46 -5.92
C ARG A 390 -54.31 -11.35 -4.40
N LEU A 391 -53.23 -10.80 -3.86
CA LEU A 391 -53.06 -10.65 -2.41
C LEU A 391 -53.76 -9.41 -1.83
N ALA A 392 -54.28 -8.53 -2.69
CA ALA A 392 -54.96 -7.32 -2.24
C ALA A 392 -56.30 -7.65 -1.55
N SER A 393 -56.59 -6.94 -0.46
CA SER A 393 -57.91 -6.99 0.15
C SER A 393 -58.95 -6.38 -0.80
N LYS A 394 -60.23 -6.70 -0.60
CA LYS A 394 -61.33 -6.12 -1.40
C LYS A 394 -61.32 -4.59 -1.41
N SER A 395 -60.89 -3.94 -0.32
CA SER A 395 -60.80 -2.48 -0.22
C SER A 395 -59.60 -1.88 -0.95
N ALA A 396 -58.53 -2.66 -1.18
CA ALA A 396 -57.28 -2.19 -1.80
C ALA A 396 -57.09 -2.67 -3.26
N VAL A 397 -58.01 -3.48 -3.80
CA VAL A 397 -57.91 -4.06 -5.15
C VAL A 397 -57.68 -3.01 -6.25
N ASN A 398 -58.38 -1.88 -6.22
CA ASN A 398 -58.22 -0.83 -7.25
C ASN A 398 -56.86 -0.14 -7.15
N GLU A 399 -56.30 0.00 -5.95
CA GLU A 399 -54.95 0.54 -5.76
C GLU A 399 -53.91 -0.46 -6.28
N ALA A 400 -54.03 -1.73 -5.92
CA ALA A 400 -53.16 -2.80 -6.39
C ALA A 400 -53.17 -2.94 -7.92
N LEU A 401 -54.34 -2.83 -8.56
CA LEU A 401 -54.46 -2.82 -10.03
C LEU A 401 -53.73 -1.62 -10.66
N ARG A 402 -53.82 -0.42 -10.09
CA ARG A 402 -53.09 0.76 -10.58
C ARG A 402 -51.58 0.63 -10.38
N GLU A 403 -51.14 0.03 -9.28
CA GLU A 403 -49.73 -0.28 -9.06
C GLU A 403 -49.20 -1.32 -10.06
N ALA A 404 -49.97 -2.40 -10.29
CA ALA A 404 -49.65 -3.41 -11.28
C ALA A 404 -49.53 -2.80 -12.69
N CYS A 405 -50.46 -1.93 -13.08
CA CYS A 405 -50.38 -1.19 -14.34
C CYS A 405 -49.09 -0.36 -14.44
N ARG A 406 -48.78 0.44 -13.43
CA ARG A 406 -47.54 1.25 -13.39
C ARG A 406 -46.28 0.39 -13.47
N LEU A 407 -46.28 -0.76 -12.80
CA LEU A 407 -45.16 -1.71 -12.84
C LEU A 407 -44.94 -2.28 -14.24
N LEU A 408 -46.02 -2.71 -14.91
CA LEU A 408 -45.95 -3.23 -16.28
C LEU A 408 -45.53 -2.14 -17.28
N ASP A 409 -46.03 -0.92 -17.13
CA ASP A 409 -45.62 0.22 -17.98
C ASP A 409 -44.12 0.53 -17.80
N GLN A 410 -43.61 0.46 -16.57
CA GLN A 410 -42.17 0.58 -16.28
C GLN A 410 -41.36 -0.59 -16.85
N ALA A 411 -41.86 -1.82 -16.71
CA ALA A 411 -41.21 -3.01 -17.25
C ALA A 411 -41.08 -2.92 -18.77
N LYS A 412 -42.15 -2.49 -19.44
CA LYS A 412 -42.15 -2.23 -20.87
C LYS A 412 -41.10 -1.19 -21.26
N ALA A 413 -41.07 -0.05 -20.58
CA ALA A 413 -40.10 1.01 -20.87
C ALA A 413 -38.64 0.57 -20.67
N THR A 414 -38.40 -0.36 -19.74
CA THR A 414 -37.06 -0.83 -19.38
C THR A 414 -36.61 -1.98 -20.30
N CYS A 415 -37.46 -2.99 -20.46
CA CYS A 415 -37.12 -4.27 -21.08
C CYS A 415 -37.60 -4.41 -22.53
N GLY A 416 -38.62 -3.66 -22.93
CA GLY A 416 -39.31 -3.79 -24.22
C GLY A 416 -40.74 -4.32 -24.05
N ALA A 417 -41.54 -4.24 -25.12
CA ALA A 417 -42.88 -4.82 -25.13
C ALA A 417 -42.81 -6.35 -25.24
N SER A 418 -43.74 -7.05 -24.59
CA SER A 418 -43.98 -8.48 -24.82
C SER A 418 -45.49 -8.76 -24.96
N PRO A 419 -45.89 -9.83 -25.68
CA PRO A 419 -47.31 -10.17 -25.85
C PRO A 419 -48.02 -10.39 -24.51
N ALA A 420 -47.38 -11.13 -23.60
CA ALA A 420 -47.91 -11.42 -22.27
C ALA A 420 -48.06 -10.14 -21.43
N LEU A 421 -47.05 -9.25 -21.43
CA LEU A 421 -47.12 -7.98 -20.70
C LEU A 421 -48.30 -7.13 -21.18
N ASN A 422 -48.47 -6.97 -22.49
CA ASN A 422 -49.54 -6.17 -23.08
C ASN A 422 -50.92 -6.77 -22.74
N ARG A 423 -51.03 -8.10 -22.74
CA ARG A 423 -52.25 -8.83 -22.36
C ARG A 423 -52.62 -8.59 -20.90
N GLU A 424 -51.68 -8.78 -19.97
CA GLU A 424 -51.92 -8.57 -18.53
C GLU A 424 -52.25 -7.10 -18.23
N ARG A 425 -51.53 -6.16 -18.86
CA ARG A 425 -51.79 -4.72 -18.70
C ARG A 425 -53.19 -4.33 -19.16
N ARG A 426 -53.67 -4.90 -20.26
CA ARG A 426 -55.04 -4.71 -20.77
C ARG A 426 -56.08 -5.35 -19.85
N ALA A 427 -55.80 -6.52 -19.30
CA ALA A 427 -56.68 -7.18 -18.33
C ALA A 427 -56.86 -6.32 -17.07
N TYR A 428 -55.78 -5.76 -16.52
CA TYR A 428 -55.86 -4.87 -15.36
C TYR A 428 -56.55 -3.53 -15.68
N ALA A 429 -56.31 -2.94 -16.86
CA ALA A 429 -57.04 -1.74 -17.31
C ALA A 429 -58.55 -1.99 -17.37
N LYS A 430 -58.95 -3.13 -17.94
CA LYS A 430 -60.34 -3.56 -18.02
C LYS A 430 -60.95 -3.76 -16.63
N ALA A 431 -60.20 -4.38 -15.70
CA ALA A 431 -60.64 -4.57 -14.31
C ALA A 431 -60.84 -3.25 -13.55
N LEU A 432 -60.09 -2.19 -13.91
CA LEU A 432 -60.27 -0.83 -13.38
C LEU A 432 -61.45 -0.06 -14.01
N GLY A 433 -62.11 -0.60 -15.04
CA GLY A 433 -63.12 0.10 -15.82
C GLY A 433 -62.54 1.09 -16.84
N GLU A 434 -61.22 1.09 -17.04
CA GLU A 434 -60.52 1.94 -18.01
C GLU A 434 -60.52 1.27 -19.41
N ILE A 435 -61.69 0.83 -19.85
CA ILE A 435 -61.86 0.10 -21.12
C ILE A 435 -61.45 1.01 -22.28
N GLY A 436 -60.49 0.55 -23.08
CA GLY A 436 -59.95 1.34 -24.19
C GLY A 436 -58.92 2.38 -23.78
N SER A 437 -58.48 2.50 -22.53
CA SER A 437 -57.37 3.42 -22.17
C SER A 437 -56.02 2.96 -22.75
N PHE A 438 -55.80 1.64 -22.83
CA PHE A 438 -54.59 1.02 -23.36
C PHE A 438 -54.81 0.58 -24.81
N HIS A 439 -54.26 1.33 -25.77
CA HIS A 439 -54.46 1.17 -27.22
C HIS A 439 -53.36 0.36 -27.93
N GLU A 440 -52.50 -0.33 -27.19
CA GLU A 440 -51.38 -0.99 -27.85
C GLU A 440 -51.81 -2.17 -28.71
N PRO A 441 -51.23 -2.28 -29.92
CA PRO A 441 -51.52 -3.39 -30.81
C PRO A 441 -51.06 -4.70 -30.20
N ASP A 442 -51.80 -5.77 -30.51
CA ASP A 442 -51.35 -7.13 -30.23
C ASP A 442 -50.10 -7.39 -31.07
N ILE A 443 -48.98 -7.59 -30.38
CA ILE A 443 -47.73 -7.99 -31.01
C ILE A 443 -47.69 -9.53 -31.02
N PRO A 444 -47.47 -10.16 -32.18
CA PRO A 444 -47.35 -11.62 -32.22
C PRO A 444 -46.05 -12.05 -31.51
N PRO A 445 -46.08 -13.14 -30.72
CA PRO A 445 -44.88 -13.75 -30.19
C PRO A 445 -43.96 -14.20 -31.35
N ARG A 446 -42.63 -14.00 -31.19
CA ARG A 446 -41.62 -14.31 -32.21
C ARG A 446 -40.55 -15.27 -31.71
N THR A 447 -40.35 -15.30 -30.40
CA THR A 447 -39.34 -16.13 -29.75
C THR A 447 -39.98 -17.23 -28.93
N ALA A 448 -39.25 -18.33 -28.70
CA ALA A 448 -39.69 -19.42 -27.84
C ALA A 448 -40.09 -18.91 -26.44
N TRP A 449 -39.35 -17.95 -25.89
CA TRP A 449 -39.68 -17.33 -24.61
C TRP A 449 -40.98 -16.53 -24.64
N GLU A 450 -41.24 -15.74 -25.69
CA GLU A 450 -42.50 -14.97 -25.79
C GLU A 450 -43.72 -15.89 -25.91
N HIS A 451 -43.61 -16.99 -26.66
CA HIS A 451 -44.65 -18.03 -26.71
C HIS A 451 -44.86 -18.64 -25.32
N TYR A 452 -43.77 -19.02 -24.64
CA TYR A 452 -43.83 -19.58 -23.29
C TYR A 452 -44.51 -18.66 -22.28
N ASP A 453 -44.11 -17.38 -22.23
CA ASP A 453 -44.67 -16.43 -21.27
C ASP A 453 -46.14 -16.07 -21.59
N LEU A 454 -46.49 -16.02 -22.88
CA LEU A 454 -47.87 -15.85 -23.32
C LEU A 454 -48.74 -17.06 -22.93
N GLY A 455 -48.24 -18.29 -23.12
CA GLY A 455 -48.89 -19.52 -22.66
C GLY A 455 -49.15 -19.50 -21.15
N ARG A 456 -48.17 -19.04 -20.36
CA ARG A 456 -48.37 -18.85 -18.91
C ARG A 456 -49.42 -17.79 -18.59
N SER A 457 -49.50 -16.71 -19.36
CA SER A 457 -50.57 -15.69 -19.21
C SER A 457 -51.96 -16.27 -19.49
N TYR A 458 -52.09 -17.11 -20.52
CA TYR A 458 -53.32 -17.84 -20.81
C TYR A 458 -53.71 -18.79 -19.67
N LEU A 459 -52.77 -19.59 -19.16
CA LEU A 459 -53.01 -20.46 -17.99
C LEU A 459 -53.50 -19.69 -16.77
N ARG A 460 -52.88 -18.54 -16.43
CA ARG A 460 -53.32 -17.70 -15.31
C ARG A 460 -54.75 -17.20 -15.45
N SER A 461 -55.24 -17.09 -16.68
CA SER A 461 -56.60 -16.65 -17.02
C SER A 461 -57.59 -17.81 -17.17
N GLY A 462 -57.15 -19.07 -16.97
CA GLY A 462 -57.98 -20.26 -17.16
C GLY A 462 -58.21 -20.67 -18.61
N LEU A 463 -57.44 -20.11 -19.55
CA LEU A 463 -57.53 -20.40 -20.98
C LEU A 463 -56.54 -21.52 -21.34
N THR A 464 -56.86 -22.74 -20.92
CA THR A 464 -55.94 -23.90 -20.99
C THR A 464 -55.63 -24.32 -22.42
N SER A 465 -56.61 -24.25 -23.33
CA SER A 465 -56.42 -24.64 -24.74
C SER A 465 -55.44 -23.70 -25.45
N GLU A 466 -55.65 -22.38 -25.31
CA GLU A 466 -54.77 -21.36 -25.87
C GLU A 466 -53.36 -21.44 -25.27
N ALA A 467 -53.25 -21.75 -23.98
CA ALA A 467 -51.96 -21.97 -23.36
C ALA A 467 -51.21 -23.17 -23.97
N ALA A 468 -51.90 -24.30 -24.19
CA ALA A 468 -51.32 -25.50 -24.78
C ALA A 468 -50.79 -25.24 -26.20
N GLU A 469 -51.49 -24.41 -26.99
CA GLU A 469 -51.02 -24.01 -28.32
C GLU A 469 -49.71 -23.20 -28.25
N GLU A 470 -49.61 -22.24 -27.32
CA GLU A 470 -48.38 -21.45 -27.19
C GLU A 470 -47.21 -22.26 -26.62
N PHE A 471 -47.45 -23.21 -25.70
CA PHE A 471 -46.41 -24.14 -25.26
C PHE A 471 -45.98 -25.10 -26.37
N GLN A 472 -46.91 -25.56 -27.21
CA GLN A 472 -46.58 -26.35 -28.40
C GLN A 472 -45.66 -25.57 -29.35
N ARG A 473 -45.97 -24.30 -29.66
CA ARG A 473 -45.10 -23.44 -30.47
C ARG A 473 -43.74 -23.20 -29.82
N THR A 474 -43.69 -23.10 -28.50
CA THR A 474 -42.42 -23.03 -27.76
C THR A 474 -41.59 -24.30 -27.99
N LEU A 475 -42.23 -25.47 -27.91
CA LEU A 475 -41.60 -26.78 -28.07
C LEU A 475 -41.20 -27.08 -29.52
N GLU A 476 -41.88 -26.52 -30.51
CA GLU A 476 -41.45 -26.56 -31.92
C GLU A 476 -40.12 -25.83 -32.13
N LEU A 477 -39.90 -24.73 -31.39
CA LEU A 477 -38.65 -23.97 -31.44
C LEU A 477 -37.57 -24.57 -30.52
N ARG A 478 -37.96 -25.09 -29.35
CA ARG A 478 -37.08 -25.66 -28.34
C ARG A 478 -37.67 -26.92 -27.70
N PRO A 479 -37.52 -28.09 -28.34
CA PRO A 479 -38.17 -29.33 -27.90
C PRO A 479 -37.72 -29.85 -26.53
N GLN A 480 -36.51 -29.48 -26.10
CA GLN A 480 -35.86 -30.00 -24.89
C GLN A 480 -35.90 -29.00 -23.71
N ASP A 481 -36.71 -27.94 -23.81
CA ASP A 481 -36.88 -27.02 -22.69
C ASP A 481 -37.79 -27.66 -21.63
N PHE A 482 -37.32 -27.67 -20.38
CA PHE A 482 -38.02 -28.33 -19.27
C PHE A 482 -39.39 -27.69 -19.00
N TRP A 483 -39.45 -26.37 -18.83
CA TRP A 483 -40.67 -25.68 -18.43
C TRP A 483 -41.81 -25.81 -19.44
N PRO A 484 -41.61 -25.54 -20.74
CA PRO A 484 -42.68 -25.71 -21.73
C PRO A 484 -43.21 -27.14 -21.78
N ASN A 485 -42.35 -28.17 -21.67
CA ASN A 485 -42.81 -29.57 -21.56
C ASN A 485 -43.65 -29.79 -20.29
N PHE A 486 -43.22 -29.23 -19.16
CA PHE A 486 -43.92 -29.38 -17.90
C PHE A 486 -45.33 -28.75 -17.95
N TYR A 487 -45.44 -27.52 -18.44
CA TYR A 487 -46.72 -26.85 -18.60
C TYR A 487 -47.59 -27.48 -19.69
N GLN A 488 -47.00 -27.99 -20.77
CA GLN A 488 -47.74 -28.74 -21.79
C GLN A 488 -48.35 -30.01 -21.19
N GLY A 489 -47.61 -30.70 -20.32
CA GLY A 489 -48.14 -31.86 -19.58
C GLY A 489 -49.29 -31.52 -18.65
N LEU A 490 -49.22 -30.36 -17.97
CA LEU A 490 -50.33 -29.87 -17.15
C LEU A 490 -51.55 -29.51 -18.00
N CYS A 491 -51.37 -28.78 -19.10
CA CYS A 491 -52.47 -28.43 -20.00
C CYS A 491 -53.13 -29.68 -20.59
N ALA A 492 -52.32 -30.63 -21.07
CA ALA A 492 -52.81 -31.90 -21.61
C ALA A 492 -53.62 -32.69 -20.56
N TYR A 493 -53.17 -32.73 -19.30
CA TYR A 493 -53.92 -33.37 -18.23
C TYR A 493 -55.28 -32.69 -17.98
N GLU A 494 -55.32 -31.36 -17.88
CA GLU A 494 -56.55 -30.60 -17.64
C GLU A 494 -57.53 -30.69 -18.83
N LEU A 495 -57.01 -30.84 -20.05
CA LEU A 495 -57.82 -31.07 -21.27
C LEU A 495 -58.25 -32.55 -21.43
N GLY A 496 -57.79 -33.46 -20.58
CA GLY A 496 -58.10 -34.88 -20.63
C GLY A 496 -57.25 -35.69 -21.63
N HIS A 497 -56.23 -35.10 -22.23
CA HIS A 497 -55.26 -35.76 -23.12
C HIS A 497 -54.14 -36.41 -22.29
N PHE A 498 -54.48 -37.48 -21.56
CA PHE A 498 -53.58 -38.06 -20.56
C PHE A 498 -52.33 -38.73 -21.15
N GLU A 499 -52.41 -39.31 -22.35
CA GLU A 499 -51.26 -39.89 -23.06
C GLU A 499 -50.21 -38.81 -23.39
N ASP A 500 -50.65 -37.65 -23.87
CA ASP A 500 -49.80 -36.50 -24.16
C ASP A 500 -49.18 -35.95 -22.87
N ALA A 501 -49.95 -35.90 -21.78
CA ALA A 501 -49.44 -35.52 -20.46
C ALA A 501 -48.32 -36.48 -19.99
N ILE A 502 -48.50 -37.80 -20.14
CA ILE A 502 -47.46 -38.79 -19.82
C ILE A 502 -46.21 -38.57 -20.68
N ALA A 503 -46.37 -38.32 -21.97
CA ALA A 503 -45.26 -38.08 -22.89
C ALA A 503 -44.46 -36.83 -22.49
N ALA A 504 -45.14 -35.73 -22.19
CA ALA A 504 -44.53 -34.47 -21.78
C ALA A 504 -43.77 -34.62 -20.44
N PHE A 505 -44.40 -35.23 -19.41
CA PHE A 505 -43.71 -35.46 -18.13
C PHE A 505 -42.58 -36.48 -18.22
N ARG A 506 -42.63 -37.44 -19.16
CA ARG A 506 -41.49 -38.32 -19.46
C ARG A 506 -40.30 -37.52 -19.99
N THR A 507 -40.53 -36.54 -20.85
CA THR A 507 -39.47 -35.60 -21.28
C THR A 507 -38.92 -34.83 -20.10
N CYS A 508 -39.78 -34.28 -19.23
CA CYS A 508 -39.33 -33.58 -18.01
C CYS A 508 -38.46 -34.46 -17.10
N ILE A 509 -38.83 -35.74 -16.91
CA ILE A 509 -38.05 -36.71 -16.12
C ILE A 509 -36.70 -37.01 -16.77
N ALA A 510 -36.63 -37.07 -18.11
CA ALA A 510 -35.37 -37.26 -18.80
C ALA A 510 -34.43 -36.04 -18.64
N LEU A 511 -34.99 -34.83 -18.60
CA LEU A 511 -34.24 -33.59 -18.41
C LEU A 511 -33.83 -33.35 -16.94
N ALA A 512 -34.72 -33.68 -15.99
CA ALA A 512 -34.52 -33.48 -14.57
C ALA A 512 -35.03 -34.71 -13.77
N PRO A 513 -34.23 -35.78 -13.67
CA PRO A 513 -34.65 -37.07 -13.09
C PRO A 513 -34.85 -37.05 -11.57
N THR A 514 -34.54 -35.94 -10.90
CA THR A 514 -34.70 -35.75 -9.45
C THR A 514 -35.88 -34.86 -9.09
N THR A 515 -36.67 -34.40 -10.07
CA THR A 515 -37.83 -33.54 -9.82
C THR A 515 -39.08 -34.37 -9.48
N ALA A 516 -39.44 -34.38 -8.19
CA ALA A 516 -40.53 -35.20 -7.65
C ALA A 516 -41.89 -34.91 -8.31
N GLU A 517 -42.16 -33.65 -8.64
CA GLU A 517 -43.40 -33.16 -9.26
C GLU A 517 -43.64 -33.78 -10.64
N CYS A 518 -42.57 -34.08 -11.39
CA CYS A 518 -42.70 -34.70 -12.70
C CYS A 518 -43.21 -36.14 -12.59
N TYR A 519 -42.69 -36.90 -11.62
CA TYR A 519 -43.18 -38.23 -11.31
C TYR A 519 -44.62 -38.19 -10.78
N TYR A 520 -44.92 -37.27 -9.87
CA TYR A 520 -46.27 -37.10 -9.34
C TYR A 520 -47.29 -36.79 -10.43
N ASN A 521 -47.02 -35.83 -11.32
CA ASN A 521 -47.97 -35.47 -12.37
C ASN A 521 -48.08 -36.54 -13.46
N ARG A 522 -46.99 -37.26 -13.79
CA ARG A 522 -47.07 -38.45 -14.65
C ARG A 522 -47.89 -39.57 -14.01
N ALA A 523 -47.76 -39.77 -12.71
CA ALA A 523 -48.56 -40.75 -11.96
C ALA A 523 -50.05 -40.42 -11.98
N ARG A 524 -50.41 -39.13 -11.87
CA ARG A 524 -51.80 -38.66 -12.00
C ARG A 524 -52.37 -38.99 -13.38
N ALA A 525 -51.64 -38.66 -14.44
CA ALA A 525 -52.07 -38.97 -15.81
C ALA A 525 -52.20 -40.48 -16.02
N ALA A 526 -51.26 -41.28 -15.50
CA ALA A 526 -51.32 -42.74 -15.54
C ALA A 526 -52.52 -43.31 -14.75
N ASP A 527 -52.85 -42.75 -13.58
CA ASP A 527 -54.03 -43.16 -12.80
C ASP A 527 -55.34 -42.84 -13.54
N ALA A 528 -55.41 -41.68 -14.21
CA ALA A 528 -56.56 -41.32 -15.04
C ALA A 528 -56.79 -42.31 -16.20
N LEU A 529 -55.71 -42.85 -16.78
CA LEU A 529 -55.74 -43.93 -17.77
C LEU A 529 -55.87 -45.34 -17.16
N LYS A 530 -56.03 -45.46 -15.84
CA LYS A 530 -56.10 -46.73 -15.10
C LYS A 530 -54.85 -47.60 -15.24
N LEU A 531 -53.70 -47.00 -15.53
CA LEU A 531 -52.38 -47.65 -15.55
C LEU A 531 -51.83 -47.78 -14.13
N THR A 532 -52.55 -48.52 -13.27
CA THR A 532 -52.34 -48.54 -11.80
C THR A 532 -50.92 -48.88 -11.38
N ARG A 533 -50.26 -49.84 -12.05
CA ARG A 533 -48.87 -50.22 -11.72
C ARG A 533 -47.88 -49.08 -11.96
N GLN A 534 -48.03 -48.39 -13.09
CA GLN A 534 -47.18 -47.25 -13.43
C GLN A 534 -47.43 -46.09 -12.47
N ALA A 535 -48.70 -45.74 -12.22
CA ALA A 535 -49.06 -44.69 -11.28
C ALA A 535 -48.50 -44.97 -9.87
N PHE A 536 -48.60 -46.20 -9.38
CA PHE A 536 -48.06 -46.58 -8.07
C PHE A 536 -46.52 -46.44 -8.00
N SER A 537 -45.82 -46.88 -9.06
CA SER A 537 -44.36 -46.74 -9.16
C SER A 537 -43.95 -45.27 -9.16
N ASP A 538 -44.62 -44.45 -9.96
CA ASP A 538 -44.29 -43.03 -10.09
C ASP A 538 -44.63 -42.23 -8.83
N TYR A 539 -45.77 -42.49 -8.17
CA TYR A 539 -46.05 -41.88 -6.86
C TYR A 539 -45.02 -42.29 -5.80
N SER A 540 -44.58 -43.55 -5.81
CA SER A 540 -43.55 -44.01 -4.88
C SER A 540 -42.23 -43.30 -5.12
N ARG A 541 -41.84 -43.14 -6.39
CA ARG A 541 -40.64 -42.38 -6.75
C ARG A 541 -40.75 -40.91 -6.38
N ALA A 542 -41.90 -40.28 -6.57
CA ALA A 542 -42.14 -38.91 -6.13
C ALA A 542 -41.94 -38.76 -4.61
N LEU A 543 -42.45 -39.70 -3.81
CA LEU A 543 -42.32 -39.69 -2.35
C LEU A 543 -40.92 -40.06 -1.83
N GLU A 544 -40.14 -40.82 -2.60
CA GLU A 544 -38.72 -41.05 -2.32
C GLU A 544 -37.89 -39.77 -2.53
N LEU A 545 -38.21 -39.00 -3.58
CA LEU A 545 -37.53 -37.76 -3.91
C LEU A 545 -37.96 -36.61 -2.99
N ASP A 546 -39.26 -36.49 -2.71
CA ASP A 546 -39.83 -35.53 -1.79
C ASP A 546 -40.91 -36.17 -0.90
N PRO A 547 -40.55 -36.56 0.33
CA PRO A 547 -41.49 -37.10 1.32
C PRO A 547 -42.56 -36.10 1.78
N SER A 548 -42.41 -34.81 1.49
CA SER A 548 -43.35 -33.75 1.89
C SER A 548 -44.51 -33.55 0.91
N LEU A 549 -44.52 -34.26 -0.23
CA LEU A 549 -45.65 -34.28 -1.18
C LEU A 549 -46.86 -35.02 -0.60
N ALA A 550 -47.59 -34.35 0.30
CA ALA A 550 -48.78 -34.89 0.95
C ALA A 550 -49.81 -35.43 -0.05
N VAL A 551 -49.98 -34.75 -1.18
CA VAL A 551 -50.94 -35.13 -2.23
C VAL A 551 -50.49 -36.40 -2.97
N ALA A 552 -49.18 -36.63 -3.13
CA ALA A 552 -48.65 -37.87 -3.70
C ALA A 552 -48.90 -39.07 -2.76
N ALA A 553 -48.71 -38.87 -1.45
CA ALA A 553 -49.01 -39.89 -0.44
C ALA A 553 -50.51 -40.20 -0.38
N LEU A 554 -51.37 -39.17 -0.42
CA LEU A 554 -52.82 -39.33 -0.51
C LEU A 554 -53.21 -40.16 -1.76
N ASN A 555 -52.72 -39.79 -2.93
CA ASN A 555 -53.10 -40.48 -4.17
C ASN A 555 -52.56 -41.92 -4.22
N ARG A 556 -51.33 -42.17 -3.73
CA ARG A 556 -50.80 -43.53 -3.61
C ARG A 556 -51.61 -44.38 -2.63
N GLY A 557 -51.99 -43.81 -1.49
CA GLY A 557 -52.87 -44.46 -0.52
C GLY A 557 -54.23 -44.80 -1.12
N MET A 558 -54.81 -43.90 -1.93
CA MET A 558 -56.06 -44.17 -2.66
C MET A 558 -55.91 -45.31 -3.66
N LEU A 559 -54.77 -45.43 -4.36
CA LEU A 559 -54.49 -46.59 -5.22
C LEU A 559 -54.40 -47.89 -4.41
N SER A 560 -53.71 -47.87 -3.27
CA SER A 560 -53.63 -49.02 -2.35
C SER A 560 -55.00 -49.44 -1.83
N TYR A 561 -55.85 -48.47 -1.45
CA TYR A 561 -57.21 -48.71 -1.00
C TYR A 561 -58.06 -49.37 -2.08
N LYS A 562 -58.04 -48.83 -3.31
CA LYS A 562 -58.74 -49.42 -4.47
C LYS A 562 -58.25 -50.85 -4.80
N ALA A 563 -56.98 -51.14 -4.51
CA ALA A 563 -56.38 -52.47 -4.68
C ALA A 563 -56.64 -53.42 -3.50
N GLY A 564 -57.42 -53.02 -2.48
CA GLY A 564 -57.71 -53.82 -1.28
C GLY A 564 -56.56 -53.90 -0.27
N ARG A 565 -55.46 -53.15 -0.48
CA ARG A 565 -54.32 -53.07 0.45
C ARG A 565 -54.57 -51.98 1.48
N THR A 566 -55.53 -52.22 2.37
CA THR A 566 -56.04 -51.23 3.32
C THR A 566 -54.98 -50.74 4.32
N ASP A 567 -54.11 -51.62 4.80
CA ASP A 567 -53.04 -51.23 5.74
C ASP A 567 -52.01 -50.30 5.10
N ASP A 568 -51.60 -50.59 3.85
CA ASP A 568 -50.72 -49.72 3.06
C ASP A 568 -51.36 -48.35 2.83
N ALA A 569 -52.68 -48.33 2.55
CA ALA A 569 -53.42 -47.09 2.35
C ALA A 569 -53.44 -46.22 3.61
N ILE A 570 -53.73 -46.81 4.78
CA ILE A 570 -53.73 -46.10 6.06
C ILE A 570 -52.35 -45.52 6.38
N ALA A 571 -51.28 -46.28 6.14
CA ALA A 571 -49.91 -45.82 6.35
C ALA A 571 -49.58 -44.59 5.46
N ASP A 572 -49.99 -44.63 4.19
CA ASP A 572 -49.81 -43.52 3.26
C ASP A 572 -50.65 -42.29 3.62
N PHE A 573 -51.89 -42.46 4.07
CA PHE A 573 -52.70 -41.34 4.54
C PHE A 573 -52.13 -40.69 5.79
N HIS A 574 -51.61 -41.46 6.75
CA HIS A 574 -50.89 -40.89 7.89
C HIS A 574 -49.62 -40.13 7.47
N ARG A 575 -48.87 -40.65 6.49
CA ARG A 575 -47.73 -39.94 5.90
C ARG A 575 -48.16 -38.61 5.28
N ALA A 576 -49.29 -38.60 4.54
CA ALA A 576 -49.83 -37.38 3.96
C ALA A 576 -50.15 -36.34 5.04
N LEU A 577 -50.76 -36.72 6.17
CA LEU A 577 -51.06 -35.81 7.28
C LEU A 577 -49.80 -35.27 7.98
N LEU A 578 -48.75 -36.08 8.10
CA LEU A 578 -47.47 -35.66 8.70
C LEU A 578 -46.71 -34.63 7.85
N ALA A 579 -46.95 -34.61 6.54
CA ALA A 579 -46.31 -33.71 5.59
C ALA A 579 -46.82 -32.25 5.62
N ARG A 580 -47.59 -31.88 6.65
CA ARG A 580 -48.21 -30.55 6.84
C ARG A 580 -49.00 -30.05 5.59
N PRO A 581 -50.00 -30.81 5.12
CA PRO A 581 -50.82 -30.42 3.99
C PRO A 581 -51.66 -29.17 4.26
N ASP A 582 -52.18 -28.58 3.18
CA ASP A 582 -53.23 -27.58 3.26
C ASP A 582 -54.55 -28.15 3.82
N SER A 583 -55.47 -27.26 4.24
CA SER A 583 -56.71 -27.69 4.90
C SER A 583 -57.58 -28.59 4.03
N GLU A 584 -57.54 -28.39 2.70
CA GLU A 584 -58.28 -29.22 1.75
C GLU A 584 -57.72 -30.65 1.70
N THR A 585 -56.40 -30.79 1.53
CA THR A 585 -55.74 -32.09 1.51
C THR A 585 -55.88 -32.81 2.86
N VAL A 586 -55.85 -32.09 3.98
CA VAL A 586 -56.17 -32.65 5.32
C VAL A 586 -57.57 -33.25 5.32
N GLY A 587 -58.59 -32.48 4.89
CA GLY A 587 -59.98 -32.94 4.84
C GLY A 587 -60.16 -34.19 3.97
N ARG A 588 -59.61 -34.16 2.75
CA ARG A 588 -59.61 -35.30 1.81
C ARG A 588 -58.91 -36.54 2.38
N THR A 589 -57.79 -36.34 3.08
CA THR A 589 -57.02 -37.44 3.68
C THR A 589 -57.76 -38.09 4.84
N HIS A 590 -58.37 -37.29 5.73
CA HIS A 590 -59.20 -37.83 6.81
C HIS A 590 -60.45 -38.55 6.30
N TYR A 591 -61.07 -38.06 5.23
CA TYR A 591 -62.17 -38.77 4.59
C TYR A 591 -61.70 -40.13 4.03
N SER A 592 -60.53 -40.16 3.39
CA SER A 592 -59.94 -41.39 2.84
C SER A 592 -59.56 -42.39 3.95
N LEU A 593 -59.03 -41.90 5.09
CA LEU A 593 -58.81 -42.70 6.30
C LEU A 593 -60.11 -43.29 6.85
N ALA A 594 -61.20 -42.51 6.86
CA ALA A 594 -62.50 -43.00 7.33
C ALA A 594 -63.00 -44.18 6.50
N LEU A 595 -62.87 -44.09 5.17
CA LEU A 595 -63.22 -45.18 4.25
C LEU A 595 -62.32 -46.42 4.42
N ALA A 596 -61.02 -46.22 4.64
CA ALA A 596 -60.07 -47.30 4.88
C ALA A 596 -60.33 -48.03 6.21
N HIS A 597 -60.55 -47.29 7.30
CA HIS A 597 -60.89 -47.86 8.60
C HIS A 597 -62.22 -48.61 8.57
N LEU A 598 -63.22 -48.08 7.85
CA LEU A 598 -64.50 -48.77 7.66
C LEU A 598 -64.32 -50.09 6.89
N ALA A 599 -63.50 -50.10 5.84
CA ALA A 599 -63.18 -51.34 5.11
C ALA A 599 -62.45 -52.38 5.97
N LYS A 600 -61.71 -51.94 7.01
CA LYS A 600 -61.06 -52.80 8.01
C LYS A 600 -62.01 -53.25 9.14
N GLY A 601 -63.22 -52.70 9.20
CA GLY A 601 -64.18 -52.94 10.29
C GLY A 601 -63.93 -52.12 11.55
N ASP A 602 -62.97 -51.18 11.56
CA ASP A 602 -62.71 -50.28 12.68
C ASP A 602 -63.65 -49.06 12.62
N ARG A 603 -64.89 -49.26 13.08
CA ARG A 603 -65.93 -48.23 13.07
C ARG A 603 -65.55 -47.01 13.93
N THR A 604 -64.84 -47.23 15.03
CA THR A 604 -64.39 -46.18 15.96
C THR A 604 -63.43 -45.21 15.28
N SER A 605 -62.38 -45.72 14.66
CA SER A 605 -61.39 -44.90 13.97
C SER A 605 -61.94 -44.31 12.67
N ALA A 606 -62.89 -45.00 12.02
CA ALA A 606 -63.62 -44.48 10.87
C ALA A 606 -64.46 -43.25 11.24
N LEU A 607 -65.22 -43.31 12.35
CA LEU A 607 -66.04 -42.20 12.81
C LEU A 607 -65.18 -40.98 13.19
N ALA A 608 -64.09 -41.18 13.93
CA ALA A 608 -63.18 -40.10 14.30
C ALA A 608 -62.60 -39.38 13.07
N SER A 609 -62.17 -40.15 12.07
CA SER A 609 -61.61 -39.58 10.83
C SER A 609 -62.69 -38.86 10.00
N ALA A 610 -63.91 -39.38 9.93
CA ALA A 610 -65.01 -38.72 9.23
C ALA A 610 -65.40 -37.39 9.90
N GLN A 611 -65.37 -37.32 11.25
CA GLN A 611 -65.62 -36.08 12.00
C GLN A 611 -64.55 -35.02 11.74
N GLU A 612 -63.27 -35.40 11.72
CA GLU A 612 -62.20 -34.44 11.42
C GLU A 612 -62.31 -33.92 9.98
N ALA A 613 -62.60 -34.79 9.01
CA ALA A 613 -62.82 -34.37 7.62
C ALA A 613 -64.01 -33.39 7.49
N ALA A 614 -65.11 -33.66 8.19
CA ALA A 614 -66.28 -32.78 8.26
C ALA A 614 -65.94 -31.43 8.90
N ALA A 615 -65.17 -31.42 9.99
CA ALA A 615 -64.72 -30.20 10.67
C ALA A 615 -63.84 -29.31 9.76
N ARG A 616 -63.14 -29.91 8.78
CA ARG A 616 -62.37 -29.19 7.75
C ARG A 616 -63.20 -28.79 6.52
N GLY A 617 -64.51 -29.00 6.53
CA GLY A 617 -65.42 -28.60 5.46
C GLY A 617 -65.55 -29.58 4.30
N TYR A 618 -65.08 -30.83 4.44
CA TYR A 618 -65.25 -31.86 3.42
C TYR A 618 -66.69 -32.42 3.48
N ARG A 619 -67.56 -31.98 2.57
CA ARG A 619 -69.01 -32.17 2.67
C ARG A 619 -69.44 -33.64 2.65
N GLU A 620 -68.77 -34.45 1.85
CA GLU A 620 -69.01 -35.89 1.72
C GLU A 620 -68.74 -36.65 3.03
N ALA A 621 -67.95 -36.08 3.95
CA ALA A 621 -67.69 -36.67 5.25
C ALA A 621 -68.84 -36.47 6.25
N ASN A 622 -69.71 -35.48 6.05
CA ASN A 622 -70.85 -35.22 6.95
C ASN A 622 -71.81 -36.41 6.98
N ASP A 623 -72.20 -36.88 5.79
CA ASP A 623 -73.14 -38.00 5.65
C ASP A 623 -72.51 -39.30 6.17
N LEU A 624 -71.23 -39.52 5.88
CA LEU A 624 -70.49 -40.67 6.38
C LEU A 624 -70.43 -40.68 7.92
N SER A 625 -70.09 -39.55 8.54
CA SER A 625 -70.03 -39.40 10.01
C SER A 625 -71.39 -39.67 10.67
N GLU A 626 -72.48 -39.11 10.12
CA GLU A 626 -73.84 -39.33 10.64
C GLU A 626 -74.29 -40.79 10.51
N ASN A 627 -74.01 -41.43 9.37
CA ASN A 627 -74.30 -42.85 9.19
C ASN A 627 -73.49 -43.72 10.17
N LEU A 628 -72.20 -43.41 10.35
CA LEU A 628 -71.32 -44.09 11.30
C LEU A 628 -71.79 -43.94 12.75
N ARG A 629 -72.36 -42.78 13.15
CA ARG A 629 -73.00 -42.61 14.46
C ARG A 629 -74.25 -43.46 14.65
N ARG A 630 -75.06 -43.63 13.59
CA ARG A 630 -76.37 -44.30 13.65
C ARG A 630 -76.33 -45.82 13.57
N GLY A 631 -75.15 -46.44 13.59
CA GLY A 631 -75.02 -47.90 13.44
C GLY A 631 -75.28 -48.42 12.02
N ARG A 632 -75.47 -47.53 11.03
CA ARG A 632 -75.75 -47.87 9.63
C ARG A 632 -74.48 -48.13 8.84
#